data_AF-A0A0S4JML5-F1
#
_entry.id   AF-A0A0S4JML5-F1
#
_cell.length_a   1.000
_cell.length_b   1.000
_cell.length_c   1.000
_cell.angle_alpha   90.00
_cell.angle_beta   90.00
_cell.angle_gamma   90.00
#
_symmetry.space_group_name_H-M   'P 1'
#
loop_
_entity.id
_entity.type
_entity.pdbx_description
1 polymer ?
#
loop_
_entity_poly.entity_id
_entity_poly.type
_entity_poly.pdbx_seq_one_letter_code
_entity_poly.pdbx_strand_id
1 'polypeptide(L)'
;MSGLDAYISGIAAGNHSHLTLGSRGVDDELLVRVAHAIVEAKDVVASVDATNNQITSTGLIRFLQVLDGESAPPLSVTGFSFENNAIDQDGAQFVLEFLQNHTSVSSFQLSGNASVSSPLLDQVSQQTGFNRQPSSIKRNTISTTMDFAGTQLNLTELSLALEKNPGVEILDVTGCELGDHGADILGQLLANKTQLKRLVMSSNRIGVHGIRGFFENINLKAHPALQVLVLSNNKLSDEASRALVEILKLNHVIVDVDVTDNGITQVALEQLQRALYLNRQPLSLKQAFFALQDNDASVTDINFQWEENMQESANFFGPALKNNKTLEYLNLGNCTLGDKGVESIAPSLRVNNTLRFLGLPNNGITGAGAIAIATALSFNTGLTEVNLANNRIDDVGARALVDAIQSNSTLTILNVEHNDISDDLMTELEGLVTVNQAPRGVKTVLPLIEANNANLTTVDFSQYDGDRFHNDASARVLSQALIGNTVVTTLDLSNNAIGDIGANYLADVIATNKTLKVLRIAQNNLTDRGIAVLAEALLDNDTLEELDIRQNKLSDASGEVLLNMLQRNNSVNTVRLDGTRVSVELSNEIHIAANINSQPLSLKLALFRLASKDATFTTLDLSVYDGQRYFTDDSVRILCHALHGNDYVTVLNLTENTIGLGGVEAIASVVAQPSCAIQCLSLARNSAVDDTCAELLANAFAQNGSLVEVDLRETSITDRGVLALSTSLQQNNSIQSIFIPESASGEVSAVLSRELMLNTQTLTLKSLLPHVAGNHPSITSLSVQSDGERVIDDTSLQLLCLALLSNNTVTRLDVSNNQITARGIEYLADLLQSNSTIQQLGLAGNRINDEGAKMLTKCLETNNSVTIVELDENPITEHCLAEVYYLLRINSGPLRLKQVMVAIASDDVNLRKLEFNSGGVADRPFDDEAVHVLCSLLVDNRHINEIDLRNNDITDIGASLLGDLLRANFSIEALYLDDNCIGVEGAEDLYHALKANHTLAVLTTTNNPIPATTLERMESLLHVNAVPLKDRKNLKNQRSIMTLDDHTQFRDTDYFLDKQEEINDHGYAEYEMRIRQMKLKRITSAPAALD
;
A
#
# COMPACT_ATOMS: atom_id res chain seq x y z
N MET A 1 -28.30 -47.21 -37.90
CA MET A 1 -27.65 -48.52 -38.13
C MET A 1 -27.39 -49.31 -36.84
N SER A 2 -26.98 -48.71 -35.71
CA SER A 2 -26.69 -49.44 -34.45
C SER A 2 -27.89 -50.18 -33.81
N GLY A 3 -29.13 -49.82 -34.12
CA GLY A 3 -30.33 -50.52 -33.62
C GLY A 3 -30.71 -51.76 -34.44
N LEU A 4 -30.18 -51.93 -35.64
CA LEU A 4 -30.72 -52.88 -36.62
C LEU A 4 -30.10 -54.28 -36.48
N ASP A 5 -28.82 -54.38 -36.11
CA ASP A 5 -28.16 -55.67 -35.79
C ASP A 5 -28.68 -56.29 -34.47
N ALA A 6 -29.10 -55.44 -33.51
CA ALA A 6 -29.75 -55.89 -32.27
C ALA A 6 -31.16 -56.45 -32.56
N TYR A 7 -31.88 -55.86 -33.51
CA TYR A 7 -33.21 -56.30 -33.93
C TYR A 7 -33.14 -57.64 -34.68
N ILE A 8 -32.17 -57.82 -35.59
CA ILE A 8 -31.93 -59.08 -36.30
C ILE A 8 -31.52 -60.20 -35.33
N SER A 9 -30.67 -59.91 -34.34
CA SER A 9 -30.30 -60.90 -33.30
C SER A 9 -31.48 -61.29 -32.41
N GLY A 10 -32.44 -60.39 -32.17
CA GLY A 10 -33.66 -60.67 -31.42
C GLY A 10 -34.65 -61.58 -32.15
N ILE A 11 -34.65 -61.57 -33.48
CA ILE A 11 -35.47 -62.46 -34.33
C ILE A 11 -34.95 -63.90 -34.23
N ALA A 12 -33.64 -64.12 -34.34
CA ALA A 12 -33.03 -65.45 -34.19
C ALA A 12 -33.26 -66.07 -32.80
N ALA A 13 -33.45 -65.23 -31.77
CA ALA A 13 -33.78 -65.65 -30.40
C ALA A 13 -35.28 -65.92 -30.16
N GLY A 14 -36.16 -65.70 -31.16
CA GLY A 14 -37.59 -65.99 -31.08
C GLY A 14 -38.46 -64.94 -30.35
N ASN A 15 -37.98 -63.71 -30.17
CA ASN A 15 -38.63 -62.71 -29.31
C ASN A 15 -39.67 -61.80 -30.02
N HIS A 16 -39.90 -61.94 -31.32
CA HIS A 16 -40.81 -61.07 -32.09
C HIS A 16 -41.76 -61.88 -33.00
N SER A 17 -43.06 -61.55 -32.99
CA SER A 17 -44.14 -62.23 -33.77
C SER A 17 -44.71 -61.40 -34.93
N HIS A 18 -44.17 -60.21 -35.21
CA HIS A 18 -44.59 -59.36 -36.32
C HIS A 18 -43.39 -58.49 -36.72
N LEU A 19 -43.05 -58.45 -38.02
CA LEU A 19 -41.87 -57.75 -38.53
C LEU A 19 -42.29 -56.64 -39.48
N THR A 20 -42.22 -55.40 -39.02
CA THR A 20 -42.43 -54.23 -39.88
C THR A 20 -41.07 -53.58 -40.13
N LEU A 21 -40.60 -53.66 -41.37
CA LEU A 21 -39.39 -52.99 -41.80
C LEU A 21 -39.81 -51.57 -42.23
N GLY A 22 -39.27 -50.55 -41.56
CA GLY A 22 -39.68 -49.15 -41.75
C GLY A 22 -39.61 -48.69 -43.22
N SER A 23 -40.38 -47.65 -43.53
CA SER A 23 -40.63 -47.14 -44.89
C SER A 23 -39.44 -46.45 -45.59
N ARG A 24 -38.24 -46.44 -45.01
CA ARG A 24 -37.02 -45.89 -45.62
C ARG A 24 -35.76 -46.61 -45.14
N GLY A 25 -35.04 -47.26 -46.06
CA GLY A 25 -33.65 -47.68 -45.87
C GLY A 25 -33.38 -49.19 -45.86
N VAL A 26 -34.33 -50.02 -46.30
CA VAL A 26 -34.10 -51.46 -46.53
C VAL A 26 -33.56 -51.67 -47.94
N ASP A 27 -32.39 -52.30 -48.05
CA ASP A 27 -31.81 -52.77 -49.31
C ASP A 27 -31.90 -54.30 -49.44
N ASP A 28 -31.55 -54.81 -50.62
CA ASP A 28 -31.63 -56.24 -50.94
C ASP A 28 -30.81 -57.12 -49.99
N GLU A 29 -29.64 -56.64 -49.55
CA GLU A 29 -28.72 -57.40 -48.69
C GLU A 29 -29.27 -57.53 -47.27
N LEU A 30 -29.89 -56.47 -46.76
CA LEU A 30 -30.55 -56.47 -45.47
C LEU A 30 -31.80 -57.36 -45.45
N LEU A 31 -32.58 -57.35 -46.54
CA LEU A 31 -33.76 -58.20 -46.70
C LEU A 31 -33.38 -59.69 -46.64
N VAL A 32 -32.28 -60.08 -47.29
CA VAL A 32 -31.78 -61.47 -47.27
C VAL A 32 -31.27 -61.87 -45.88
N ARG A 33 -30.60 -60.98 -45.14
CA ARG A 33 -30.18 -61.23 -43.74
C ARG A 33 -31.39 -61.49 -42.83
N VAL A 34 -32.50 -60.79 -43.06
CA VAL A 34 -33.78 -61.02 -42.36
C VAL A 34 -34.35 -62.41 -42.68
N ALA A 35 -34.33 -62.86 -43.94
CA ALA A 35 -34.77 -64.21 -44.29
C ALA A 35 -33.96 -65.30 -43.57
N HIS A 36 -32.64 -65.16 -43.50
CA HIS A 36 -31.80 -66.12 -42.75
C HIS A 36 -32.14 -66.17 -41.26
N ALA A 37 -32.39 -65.01 -40.63
CA ALA A 37 -32.80 -64.96 -39.23
C ALA A 37 -34.18 -65.60 -38.98
N ILE A 38 -35.12 -65.47 -39.92
CA ILE A 38 -36.44 -66.11 -39.85
C ILE A 38 -36.31 -67.64 -39.92
N VAL A 39 -35.44 -68.17 -40.77
CA VAL A 39 -35.23 -69.63 -40.92
C VAL A 39 -34.53 -70.24 -39.69
N GLU A 40 -33.62 -69.51 -39.03
CA GLU A 40 -33.00 -69.97 -37.78
C GLU A 40 -33.99 -70.05 -36.60
N ALA A 41 -35.02 -69.19 -36.60
CA ALA A 41 -36.03 -69.12 -35.56
C ALA A 41 -37.12 -70.19 -35.76
N LYS A 42 -36.90 -71.40 -35.24
CA LYS A 42 -37.68 -72.63 -35.51
C LYS A 42 -39.21 -72.57 -35.27
N ASP A 43 -39.77 -71.54 -34.63
CA ASP A 43 -41.19 -71.44 -34.24
C ASP A 43 -41.76 -70.00 -34.28
N VAL A 44 -41.44 -69.19 -35.29
CA VAL A 44 -41.94 -67.81 -35.39
C VAL A 44 -43.06 -67.66 -36.43
N VAL A 45 -44.23 -67.19 -35.97
CA VAL A 45 -45.24 -66.58 -36.84
C VAL A 45 -44.76 -65.18 -37.16
N ALA A 46 -44.29 -64.96 -38.39
CA ALA A 46 -43.89 -63.65 -38.85
C ALA A 46 -44.89 -63.11 -39.87
N SER A 47 -44.98 -61.79 -39.96
CA SER A 47 -45.49 -61.08 -41.12
C SER A 47 -44.42 -60.04 -41.47
N VAL A 48 -44.11 -59.88 -42.75
CA VAL A 48 -43.06 -58.94 -43.20
C VAL A 48 -43.70 -57.85 -44.03
N ASP A 49 -43.63 -56.62 -43.54
CA ASP A 49 -44.04 -55.43 -44.30
C ASP A 49 -42.80 -54.60 -44.62
N ALA A 50 -42.48 -54.50 -45.91
CA ALA A 50 -41.35 -53.75 -46.46
C ALA A 50 -41.82 -52.76 -47.54
N THR A 51 -42.96 -52.12 -47.30
CA THR A 51 -43.58 -51.15 -48.22
C THR A 51 -42.75 -49.86 -48.38
N ASN A 52 -42.66 -49.34 -49.61
CA ASN A 52 -41.91 -48.13 -50.01
C ASN A 52 -40.36 -48.20 -49.86
N ASN A 53 -39.75 -49.35 -50.10
CA ASN A 53 -38.29 -49.52 -50.10
C ASN A 53 -37.68 -49.61 -51.52
N GLN A 54 -36.35 -49.66 -51.64
CA GLN A 54 -35.65 -49.81 -52.92
C GLN A 54 -35.31 -51.29 -53.21
N ILE A 55 -36.20 -52.21 -52.85
CA ILE A 55 -35.98 -53.64 -53.06
C ILE A 55 -36.11 -53.97 -54.55
N THR A 56 -35.13 -54.69 -55.09
CA THR A 56 -35.13 -55.15 -56.48
C THR A 56 -35.75 -56.55 -56.59
N SER A 57 -36.17 -56.95 -57.80
CA SER A 57 -36.57 -58.33 -58.08
C SER A 57 -35.51 -59.36 -57.66
N THR A 58 -34.23 -59.05 -57.81
CA THR A 58 -33.15 -59.97 -57.45
C THR A 58 -33.07 -60.16 -55.94
N GLY A 59 -33.26 -59.09 -55.16
CA GLY A 59 -33.35 -59.14 -53.70
C GLY A 59 -34.56 -59.93 -53.21
N LEU A 60 -35.73 -59.68 -53.80
CA LEU A 60 -36.97 -60.38 -53.45
C LEU A 60 -36.91 -61.88 -53.79
N ILE A 61 -36.38 -62.26 -54.96
CA ILE A 61 -36.21 -63.66 -55.33
C ILE A 61 -35.27 -64.36 -54.34
N ARG A 62 -34.13 -63.74 -54.01
CA ARG A 62 -33.19 -64.31 -53.02
C ARG A 62 -33.82 -64.45 -51.64
N PHE A 63 -34.60 -63.48 -51.21
CA PHE A 63 -35.35 -63.54 -49.95
C PHE A 63 -36.28 -64.76 -49.90
N LEU A 64 -37.08 -64.97 -50.95
CA LEU A 64 -38.01 -66.11 -51.04
C LEU A 64 -37.28 -67.45 -51.19
N GLN A 65 -36.17 -67.51 -51.92
CA GLN A 65 -35.35 -68.73 -52.05
C GLN A 65 -34.72 -69.17 -50.72
N VAL A 66 -34.29 -68.23 -49.88
CA VAL A 66 -33.76 -68.55 -48.54
C VAL A 66 -34.85 -69.15 -47.65
N LEU A 67 -36.10 -68.68 -47.79
CA LEU A 67 -37.25 -69.26 -47.09
C LEU A 67 -37.64 -70.65 -47.61
N ASP A 68 -37.34 -70.97 -48.88
CA ASP A 68 -37.72 -72.22 -49.58
C ASP A 68 -36.65 -73.33 -49.56
N GLY A 69 -35.52 -73.14 -48.85
CA GLY A 69 -34.38 -74.08 -48.87
C GLY A 69 -34.64 -75.45 -48.21
N GLU A 70 -33.98 -76.51 -48.71
CA GLU A 70 -34.16 -77.93 -48.34
C GLU A 70 -33.95 -78.29 -46.84
N SER A 71 -33.51 -77.35 -46.00
CA SER A 71 -33.34 -77.55 -44.55
C SER A 71 -34.25 -76.67 -43.66
N ALA A 72 -35.27 -76.01 -44.21
CA ALA A 72 -36.20 -75.16 -43.46
C ALA A 72 -37.43 -75.95 -42.93
N PRO A 73 -37.91 -75.69 -41.68
CA PRO A 73 -39.17 -76.25 -41.17
C PRO A 73 -40.40 -75.65 -41.89
N PRO A 74 -41.60 -76.28 -41.82
CA PRO A 74 -42.80 -75.76 -42.48
C PRO A 74 -43.15 -74.37 -41.95
N LEU A 75 -43.09 -73.37 -42.84
CA LEU A 75 -43.31 -71.95 -42.52
C LEU A 75 -44.74 -71.69 -42.03
N SER A 76 -44.89 -71.13 -40.82
CA SER A 76 -46.16 -70.55 -40.32
C SER A 76 -46.16 -69.03 -40.49
N VAL A 77 -45.93 -68.53 -41.70
CA VAL A 77 -45.88 -67.09 -41.99
C VAL A 77 -47.25 -66.64 -42.50
N THR A 78 -47.81 -65.58 -41.92
CA THR A 78 -49.23 -65.21 -42.11
C THR A 78 -49.45 -64.05 -43.09
N GLY A 79 -48.41 -63.25 -43.40
CA GLY A 79 -48.56 -62.10 -44.27
C GLY A 79 -47.26 -61.50 -44.82
N PHE A 80 -47.24 -61.15 -46.11
CA PHE A 80 -46.17 -60.37 -46.74
C PHE A 80 -46.73 -59.13 -47.43
N SER A 81 -46.09 -57.97 -47.26
CA SER A 81 -46.42 -56.73 -47.98
C SER A 81 -45.15 -56.08 -48.54
N PHE A 82 -45.10 -55.96 -49.87
CA PHE A 82 -43.97 -55.40 -50.62
C PHE A 82 -44.40 -54.26 -51.54
N GLU A 83 -45.36 -53.44 -51.10
CA GLU A 83 -45.95 -52.39 -51.94
C GLU A 83 -44.93 -51.29 -52.30
N ASN A 84 -45.03 -50.75 -53.51
CA ASN A 84 -44.17 -49.68 -54.07
C ASN A 84 -42.66 -49.99 -54.10
N ASN A 85 -42.28 -51.23 -54.43
CA ASN A 85 -40.88 -51.63 -54.68
C ASN A 85 -40.59 -51.81 -56.20
N ALA A 86 -39.32 -51.84 -56.59
CA ALA A 86 -38.89 -51.92 -58.00
C ALA A 86 -38.84 -53.38 -58.50
N ILE A 87 -40.03 -53.96 -58.71
CA ILE A 87 -40.21 -55.37 -59.08
C ILE A 87 -40.60 -55.49 -60.56
N ASP A 88 -39.88 -56.32 -61.28
CA ASP A 88 -40.09 -56.69 -62.69
C ASP A 88 -40.94 -57.97 -62.86
N GLN A 89 -41.17 -58.39 -64.11
CA GLN A 89 -42.00 -59.57 -64.42
C GLN A 89 -41.44 -60.87 -63.85
N ASP A 90 -40.10 -61.03 -63.82
CA ASP A 90 -39.45 -62.25 -63.33
C ASP A 90 -39.62 -62.39 -61.81
N GLY A 91 -39.53 -61.29 -61.07
CA GLY A 91 -39.81 -61.25 -59.64
C GLY A 91 -41.26 -61.59 -59.30
N ALA A 92 -42.22 -61.06 -60.07
CA ALA A 92 -43.64 -61.33 -59.87
C ALA A 92 -44.03 -62.79 -60.23
N GLN A 93 -43.41 -63.38 -61.25
CA GLN A 93 -43.58 -64.78 -61.62
C GLN A 93 -43.10 -65.73 -60.51
N PHE A 94 -41.95 -65.44 -59.90
CA PHE A 94 -41.39 -66.25 -58.82
C PHE A 94 -42.23 -66.22 -57.54
N VAL A 95 -42.81 -65.05 -57.21
CA VAL A 95 -43.81 -64.93 -56.12
C VAL A 95 -45.01 -65.85 -56.38
N LEU A 96 -45.47 -65.93 -57.63
CA LEU A 96 -46.61 -66.73 -58.03
C LEU A 96 -46.32 -68.24 -57.90
N GLU A 97 -45.13 -68.69 -58.27
CA GLU A 97 -44.68 -70.08 -58.03
C GLU A 97 -44.51 -70.40 -56.54
N PHE A 98 -43.95 -69.48 -55.76
CA PHE A 98 -43.80 -69.64 -54.30
C PHE A 98 -45.16 -69.78 -53.60
N LEU A 99 -46.15 -68.94 -53.93
CA LEU A 99 -47.50 -68.99 -53.35
C LEU A 99 -48.28 -70.25 -53.78
N GLN A 100 -47.99 -70.82 -54.95
CA GLN A 100 -48.57 -72.10 -55.38
C GLN A 100 -48.03 -73.29 -54.59
N ASN A 101 -46.77 -73.25 -54.17
CA ASN A 101 -46.13 -74.32 -53.39
C ASN A 101 -46.39 -74.20 -51.87
N HIS A 102 -46.74 -73.01 -51.36
CA HIS A 102 -46.93 -72.72 -49.94
C HIS A 102 -48.34 -72.18 -49.62
N THR A 103 -49.32 -73.07 -49.49
CA THR A 103 -50.74 -72.72 -49.26
C THR A 103 -51.07 -72.21 -47.84
N SER A 104 -50.08 -72.10 -46.95
CA SER A 104 -50.23 -71.63 -45.57
C SER A 104 -50.16 -70.10 -45.42
N VAL A 105 -49.78 -69.36 -46.47
CA VAL A 105 -49.70 -67.89 -46.46
C VAL A 105 -51.09 -67.28 -46.59
N SER A 106 -51.59 -66.65 -45.52
CA SER A 106 -52.95 -66.11 -45.48
C SER A 106 -53.13 -64.73 -46.15
N SER A 107 -52.04 -64.00 -46.42
CA SER A 107 -52.10 -62.71 -47.12
C SER A 107 -50.77 -62.39 -47.83
N PHE A 108 -50.84 -61.89 -49.06
CA PHE A 108 -49.66 -61.44 -49.82
C PHE A 108 -50.05 -60.20 -50.64
N GLN A 109 -49.43 -59.06 -50.36
CA GLN A 109 -49.66 -57.79 -51.02
C GLN A 109 -48.41 -57.39 -51.83
N LEU A 110 -48.62 -57.19 -53.13
CA LEU A 110 -47.58 -56.83 -54.08
C LEU A 110 -48.08 -55.70 -54.97
N SER A 111 -47.39 -54.56 -54.96
CA SER A 111 -47.63 -53.48 -55.92
C SER A 111 -46.29 -52.97 -56.45
N GLY A 112 -46.17 -52.86 -57.77
CA GLY A 112 -44.94 -52.47 -58.45
C GLY A 112 -45.19 -51.37 -59.48
N ASN A 113 -44.15 -50.58 -59.77
CA ASN A 113 -44.19 -49.57 -60.83
C ASN A 113 -44.41 -50.22 -62.21
N ALA A 114 -45.32 -49.61 -62.99
CA ALA A 114 -45.73 -49.73 -64.41
C ALA A 114 -45.23 -50.85 -65.38
N SER A 115 -44.19 -51.62 -65.10
CA SER A 115 -43.58 -52.63 -66.00
C SER A 115 -44.08 -54.07 -65.82
N VAL A 116 -44.86 -54.37 -64.78
CA VAL A 116 -45.45 -55.70 -64.56
C VAL A 116 -46.80 -55.78 -65.26
N SER A 117 -47.03 -56.81 -66.08
CA SER A 117 -48.28 -56.93 -66.84
C SER A 117 -49.49 -57.13 -65.91
N SER A 118 -50.57 -56.38 -66.14
CA SER A 118 -51.80 -56.46 -65.32
C SER A 118 -52.35 -57.88 -65.16
N PRO A 119 -52.30 -58.79 -66.17
CA PRO A 119 -52.82 -60.14 -66.03
C PRO A 119 -52.10 -60.97 -64.97
N LEU A 120 -50.80 -60.72 -64.74
CA LEU A 120 -50.00 -61.44 -63.75
C LEU A 120 -50.33 -60.95 -62.33
N LEU A 121 -50.45 -59.62 -62.14
CA LEU A 121 -50.91 -59.00 -60.89
C LEU A 121 -52.37 -59.34 -60.58
N ASP A 122 -53.22 -59.44 -61.61
CA ASP A 122 -54.61 -59.89 -61.49
C ASP A 122 -54.68 -61.38 -61.12
N GLN A 123 -53.74 -62.22 -61.56
CA GLN A 123 -53.66 -63.63 -61.11
C GLN A 123 -53.21 -63.76 -59.65
N VAL A 124 -52.23 -62.97 -59.21
CA VAL A 124 -51.83 -62.88 -57.80
C VAL A 124 -52.99 -62.36 -56.93
N SER A 125 -53.73 -61.37 -57.43
CA SER A 125 -54.91 -60.79 -56.75
C SER A 125 -56.15 -61.69 -56.80
N GLN A 126 -56.31 -62.52 -57.83
CA GLN A 126 -57.41 -63.49 -57.96
C GLN A 126 -57.27 -64.64 -56.96
N GLN A 127 -56.06 -65.00 -56.54
CA GLN A 127 -55.86 -65.95 -55.44
C GLN A 127 -56.20 -65.35 -54.06
N THR A 128 -56.36 -64.02 -53.93
CA THR A 128 -56.58 -63.33 -52.65
C THR A 128 -57.96 -62.62 -52.50
N GLY A 129 -58.80 -62.49 -53.55
CA GLY A 129 -60.25 -62.11 -53.54
C GLY A 129 -60.58 -60.62 -53.24
N PHE A 130 -61.59 -59.89 -53.74
CA PHE A 130 -62.94 -60.08 -54.34
C PHE A 130 -63.39 -58.78 -55.10
N ASN A 131 -63.99 -58.83 -56.31
CA ASN A 131 -65.23 -58.08 -56.73
C ASN A 131 -65.52 -58.06 -58.26
N ARG A 132 -66.77 -58.36 -58.66
CA ARG A 132 -67.58 -57.71 -59.73
C ARG A 132 -69.01 -58.32 -59.85
N GLN A 133 -70.04 -57.54 -59.45
CA GLN A 133 -71.46 -57.37 -59.93
C GLN A 133 -72.34 -58.56 -60.43
N PRO A 134 -73.68 -58.39 -60.62
CA PRO A 134 -74.76 -57.98 -59.71
C PRO A 134 -75.91 -59.05 -59.69
N SER A 135 -76.99 -58.78 -58.94
CA SER A 135 -78.29 -59.50 -58.87
C SER A 135 -78.49 -60.55 -57.76
N SER A 136 -79.69 -60.46 -57.17
CA SER A 136 -80.28 -61.31 -56.14
C SER A 136 -79.64 -61.26 -54.76
N ILE A 137 -80.46 -60.83 -53.80
CA ILE A 137 -80.28 -60.98 -52.36
C ILE A 137 -79.71 -62.38 -52.07
N LYS A 138 -78.43 -62.44 -51.70
CA LYS A 138 -77.83 -63.64 -51.11
C LYS A 138 -77.41 -63.35 -49.68
N ARG A 139 -77.96 -64.21 -48.83
CA ARG A 139 -77.82 -64.27 -47.38
C ARG A 139 -76.36 -64.52 -46.97
N ASN A 140 -76.01 -63.91 -45.84
CA ASN A 140 -74.94 -64.29 -44.92
C ASN A 140 -73.50 -64.27 -45.45
N THR A 141 -72.90 -63.10 -45.33
CA THR A 141 -71.58 -62.94 -44.73
C THR A 141 -71.66 -61.64 -43.91
N ILE A 142 -71.08 -61.61 -42.71
CA ILE A 142 -71.06 -60.42 -41.86
C ILE A 142 -70.16 -59.39 -42.55
N SER A 143 -70.72 -58.68 -43.53
CA SER A 143 -70.06 -57.55 -44.16
C SER A 143 -70.24 -56.36 -43.23
N THR A 144 -69.13 -55.83 -42.72
CA THR A 144 -69.09 -54.56 -41.99
C THR A 144 -69.41 -53.37 -42.90
N THR A 145 -69.50 -53.59 -44.22
CA THR A 145 -69.82 -52.56 -45.23
C THR A 145 -71.18 -52.81 -45.87
N MET A 146 -71.99 -51.76 -45.97
CA MET A 146 -73.30 -51.77 -46.61
C MET A 146 -73.35 -50.63 -47.64
N ASP A 147 -73.53 -50.97 -48.91
CA ASP A 147 -73.47 -50.03 -50.03
C ASP A 147 -74.81 -50.01 -50.80
N PHE A 148 -75.40 -48.82 -50.90
CA PHE A 148 -76.64 -48.51 -51.61
C PHE A 148 -76.43 -47.46 -52.71
N ALA A 149 -75.19 -47.17 -53.09
CA ALA A 149 -74.87 -46.11 -54.04
C ALA A 149 -75.67 -46.24 -55.36
N GLY A 150 -76.31 -45.14 -55.77
CA GLY A 150 -77.07 -45.04 -57.03
C GLY A 150 -78.44 -45.75 -57.03
N THR A 151 -78.91 -46.27 -55.89
CA THR A 151 -80.24 -46.88 -55.76
C THR A 151 -81.30 -45.86 -55.27
N GLN A 152 -82.55 -45.96 -55.71
CA GLN A 152 -83.64 -45.19 -55.09
C GLN A 152 -83.93 -45.78 -53.71
N LEU A 153 -83.56 -45.04 -52.66
CA LEU A 153 -83.50 -45.61 -51.32
C LEU A 153 -84.88 -45.64 -50.66
N ASN A 154 -85.42 -46.85 -50.47
CA ASN A 154 -86.61 -47.07 -49.66
C ASN A 154 -86.21 -47.13 -48.17
N LEU A 155 -86.53 -46.09 -47.40
CA LEU A 155 -86.15 -45.96 -45.99
C LEU A 155 -86.71 -47.10 -45.10
N THR A 156 -87.83 -47.71 -45.47
CA THR A 156 -88.38 -48.88 -44.74
C THR A 156 -87.53 -50.13 -44.96
N GLU A 157 -86.99 -50.32 -46.17
CA GLU A 157 -86.08 -51.43 -46.49
C GLU A 157 -84.70 -51.21 -45.86
N LEU A 158 -84.21 -49.96 -45.86
CA LEU A 158 -82.97 -49.61 -45.15
C LEU A 158 -83.09 -49.87 -43.64
N SER A 159 -84.21 -49.46 -43.01
CA SER A 159 -84.46 -49.74 -41.59
C SER A 159 -84.37 -51.24 -41.29
N LEU A 160 -84.99 -52.07 -42.13
CA LEU A 160 -85.01 -53.52 -41.98
C LEU A 160 -83.63 -54.16 -42.26
N ALA A 161 -82.84 -53.57 -43.16
CA ALA A 161 -81.47 -53.99 -43.45
C ALA A 161 -80.51 -53.63 -42.31
N LEU A 162 -80.66 -52.43 -41.74
CA LEU A 162 -79.91 -51.95 -40.59
C LEU A 162 -80.24 -52.76 -39.32
N GLU A 163 -81.50 -53.12 -39.08
CA GLU A 163 -81.88 -54.01 -37.95
C GLU A 163 -81.19 -55.38 -38.05
N LYS A 164 -81.09 -55.94 -39.26
CA LYS A 164 -80.46 -57.25 -39.50
C LYS A 164 -78.93 -57.22 -39.38
N ASN A 165 -78.30 -56.05 -39.50
CA ASN A 165 -76.85 -55.88 -39.46
C ASN A 165 -76.46 -54.88 -38.35
N PRO A 166 -76.44 -55.32 -37.08
CA PRO A 166 -76.11 -54.44 -35.95
C PRO A 166 -74.63 -54.01 -35.93
N GLY A 167 -73.73 -54.76 -36.58
CA GLY A 167 -72.29 -54.48 -36.65
C GLY A 167 -71.83 -53.76 -37.92
N VAL A 168 -72.69 -52.95 -38.55
CA VAL A 168 -72.30 -52.14 -39.72
C VAL A 168 -71.28 -51.07 -39.31
N GLU A 169 -70.13 -51.06 -39.96
CA GLU A 169 -69.06 -50.08 -39.74
C GLU A 169 -68.98 -49.06 -40.88
N ILE A 170 -69.38 -49.42 -42.10
CA ILE A 170 -69.36 -48.54 -43.28
C ILE A 170 -70.73 -48.56 -43.94
N LEU A 171 -71.32 -47.38 -44.14
CA LEU A 171 -72.56 -47.20 -44.87
C LEU A 171 -72.38 -46.20 -46.01
N ASP A 172 -72.67 -46.61 -47.24
CA ASP A 172 -72.70 -45.75 -48.41
C ASP A 172 -74.13 -45.63 -48.95
N VAL A 173 -74.64 -44.40 -49.00
CA VAL A 173 -75.96 -44.05 -49.55
C VAL A 173 -75.83 -42.94 -50.59
N THR A 174 -74.73 -42.94 -51.36
CA THR A 174 -74.46 -41.94 -52.39
C THR A 174 -75.55 -41.92 -53.48
N GLY A 175 -76.01 -40.75 -53.89
CA GLY A 175 -76.92 -40.61 -55.04
C GLY A 175 -78.32 -41.19 -54.84
N CYS A 176 -78.75 -41.38 -53.58
CA CYS A 176 -80.01 -42.00 -53.20
C CYS A 176 -81.23 -41.05 -53.20
N GLU A 177 -81.05 -39.80 -53.61
CA GLU A 177 -82.08 -38.74 -53.64
C GLU A 177 -82.78 -38.47 -52.28
N LEU A 178 -82.09 -38.64 -51.15
CA LEU A 178 -82.65 -38.51 -49.80
C LEU A 178 -83.39 -37.19 -49.54
N GLY A 179 -82.85 -36.06 -50.03
CA GLY A 179 -83.32 -34.72 -49.67
C GLY A 179 -83.26 -34.45 -48.16
N ASP A 180 -83.84 -33.32 -47.72
CA ASP A 180 -83.77 -32.91 -46.31
C ASP A 180 -84.51 -33.86 -45.36
N HIS A 181 -85.70 -34.31 -45.76
CA HIS A 181 -86.53 -35.19 -44.94
C HIS A 181 -85.93 -36.61 -44.82
N GLY A 182 -85.34 -37.13 -45.90
CA GLY A 182 -84.68 -38.44 -45.87
C GLY A 182 -83.41 -38.45 -45.03
N ALA A 183 -82.64 -37.35 -45.04
CA ALA A 183 -81.49 -37.19 -44.15
C ALA A 183 -81.90 -37.19 -42.67
N ASP A 184 -82.98 -36.49 -42.31
CA ASP A 184 -83.48 -36.42 -40.93
C ASP A 184 -83.88 -37.81 -40.39
N ILE A 185 -84.64 -38.57 -41.19
CA ILE A 185 -85.05 -39.95 -40.87
C ILE A 185 -83.83 -40.87 -40.79
N LEU A 186 -82.88 -40.73 -41.73
CA LEU A 186 -81.64 -41.51 -41.70
C LEU A 186 -80.87 -41.29 -40.40
N GLY A 187 -80.86 -40.06 -39.88
CA GLY A 187 -80.27 -39.75 -38.58
C GLY A 187 -80.94 -40.53 -37.43
N GLN A 188 -82.27 -40.63 -37.43
CA GLN A 188 -83.03 -41.40 -36.43
C GLN A 188 -82.74 -42.90 -36.51
N LEU A 189 -82.64 -43.45 -37.72
CA LEU A 189 -82.33 -44.86 -37.95
C LEU A 189 -80.91 -45.23 -37.52
N LEU A 190 -79.97 -44.29 -37.65
CA LEU A 190 -78.56 -44.49 -37.31
C LEU A 190 -78.22 -44.12 -35.86
N ALA A 191 -79.13 -43.48 -35.11
CA ALA A 191 -78.89 -43.03 -33.74
C ALA A 191 -78.36 -44.12 -32.78
N ASN A 192 -78.78 -45.37 -32.97
CA ASN A 192 -78.37 -46.51 -32.13
C ASN A 192 -77.22 -47.33 -32.73
N LYS A 193 -76.59 -46.89 -33.82
CA LYS A 193 -75.53 -47.63 -34.54
C LYS A 193 -74.13 -47.24 -34.06
N THR A 194 -73.81 -47.67 -32.85
CA THR A 194 -72.57 -47.31 -32.15
C THR A 194 -71.28 -47.88 -32.76
N GLN A 195 -71.36 -48.75 -33.77
CA GLN A 195 -70.20 -49.34 -34.48
C GLN A 195 -69.90 -48.65 -35.82
N LEU A 196 -70.73 -47.69 -36.25
CA LEU A 196 -70.57 -47.02 -37.55
C LEU A 196 -69.32 -46.12 -37.53
N LYS A 197 -68.33 -46.45 -38.36
CA LYS A 197 -67.05 -45.76 -38.52
C LYS A 197 -67.00 -44.83 -39.73
N ARG A 198 -67.68 -45.17 -40.82
CA ARG A 198 -67.70 -44.36 -42.05
C ARG A 198 -69.11 -44.25 -42.61
N LEU A 199 -69.51 -43.03 -42.93
CA LEU A 199 -70.80 -42.73 -43.55
C LEU A 199 -70.60 -41.89 -44.81
N VAL A 200 -71.09 -42.37 -45.94
CA VAL A 200 -71.03 -41.69 -47.24
C VAL A 200 -72.43 -41.31 -47.68
N MET A 201 -72.69 -40.01 -47.80
CA MET A 201 -73.99 -39.40 -48.13
C MET A 201 -73.87 -38.41 -49.29
N SER A 202 -72.91 -38.61 -50.19
CA SER A 202 -72.65 -37.71 -51.31
C SER A 202 -73.79 -37.67 -52.33
N SER A 203 -73.95 -36.57 -53.07
CA SER A 203 -74.93 -36.45 -54.17
C SER A 203 -76.41 -36.68 -53.78
N ASN A 204 -76.83 -36.30 -52.57
CA ASN A 204 -78.20 -36.57 -52.05
C ASN A 204 -79.14 -35.36 -52.03
N ARG A 205 -78.70 -34.21 -52.56
CA ARG A 205 -79.44 -32.92 -52.57
C ARG A 205 -79.84 -32.42 -51.16
N ILE A 206 -79.05 -32.74 -50.14
CA ILE A 206 -79.29 -32.35 -48.75
C ILE A 206 -78.90 -30.88 -48.54
N GLY A 207 -79.80 -30.09 -47.98
CA GLY A 207 -79.58 -28.70 -47.58
C GLY A 207 -79.35 -28.53 -46.08
N VAL A 208 -79.29 -27.27 -45.63
CA VAL A 208 -79.03 -26.89 -44.22
C VAL A 208 -80.03 -27.48 -43.24
N HIS A 209 -81.32 -27.55 -43.59
CA HIS A 209 -82.34 -28.02 -42.66
C HIS A 209 -82.25 -29.54 -42.45
N GLY A 210 -82.05 -30.31 -43.52
CA GLY A 210 -81.89 -31.76 -43.45
C GLY A 210 -80.62 -32.17 -42.70
N ILE A 211 -79.50 -31.52 -42.97
CA ILE A 211 -78.23 -31.88 -42.34
C ILE A 211 -78.21 -31.56 -40.84
N ARG A 212 -78.89 -30.49 -40.41
CA ARG A 212 -78.99 -30.14 -38.99
C ARG A 212 -79.84 -31.16 -38.23
N GLY A 213 -81.01 -31.51 -38.76
CA GLY A 213 -81.85 -32.57 -38.18
C GLY A 213 -81.11 -33.90 -38.11
N PHE A 214 -80.37 -34.24 -39.18
CA PHE A 214 -79.49 -35.40 -39.19
C PHE A 214 -78.44 -35.37 -38.06
N PHE A 215 -77.70 -34.28 -37.91
CA PHE A 215 -76.67 -34.14 -36.87
C PHE A 215 -77.22 -34.25 -35.44
N GLU A 216 -78.41 -33.70 -35.19
CA GLU A 216 -79.10 -33.78 -33.90
C GLU A 216 -79.60 -35.20 -33.63
N ASN A 217 -80.26 -35.85 -34.60
CA ASN A 217 -80.84 -37.18 -34.43
C ASN A 217 -79.80 -38.29 -34.28
N ILE A 218 -78.69 -38.24 -35.03
CA ILE A 218 -77.60 -39.23 -34.90
C ILE A 218 -76.74 -39.00 -33.64
N ASN A 219 -77.01 -37.93 -32.88
CA ASN A 219 -76.21 -37.48 -31.74
C ASN A 219 -74.72 -37.34 -32.11
N LEU A 220 -74.44 -36.63 -33.21
CA LEU A 220 -73.08 -36.53 -33.76
C LEU A 220 -72.07 -35.96 -32.75
N LYS A 221 -72.55 -35.13 -31.81
CA LYS A 221 -71.75 -34.55 -30.71
C LYS A 221 -71.08 -35.60 -29.81
N ALA A 222 -71.73 -36.75 -29.58
CA ALA A 222 -71.25 -37.81 -28.70
C ALA A 222 -71.23 -39.20 -29.38
N HIS A 223 -71.24 -39.22 -30.72
CA HIS A 223 -71.24 -40.48 -31.47
C HIS A 223 -69.93 -41.25 -31.22
N PRO A 224 -69.99 -42.52 -30.78
CA PRO A 224 -68.83 -43.21 -30.20
C PRO A 224 -67.81 -43.75 -31.21
N ALA A 225 -68.18 -43.95 -32.49
CA ALA A 225 -67.32 -44.63 -33.45
C ALA A 225 -67.16 -43.95 -34.82
N LEU A 226 -67.90 -42.89 -35.13
CA LEU A 226 -67.94 -42.33 -36.49
C LEU A 226 -66.70 -41.47 -36.74
N GLN A 227 -65.84 -41.91 -37.64
CA GLN A 227 -64.55 -41.30 -37.95
C GLN A 227 -64.58 -40.49 -39.24
N VAL A 228 -65.32 -40.99 -40.25
CA VAL A 228 -65.34 -40.43 -41.60
C VAL A 228 -66.77 -40.10 -42.03
N LEU A 229 -67.02 -38.86 -42.41
CA LEU A 229 -68.32 -38.38 -42.90
C LEU A 229 -68.17 -37.70 -44.26
N VAL A 230 -68.69 -38.33 -45.31
CA VAL A 230 -68.59 -37.82 -46.69
C VAL A 230 -69.94 -37.23 -47.11
N LEU A 231 -69.97 -35.93 -47.35
CA LEU A 231 -71.14 -35.10 -47.69
C LEU A 231 -70.95 -34.33 -49.01
N SER A 232 -70.02 -34.77 -49.86
CA SER A 232 -69.69 -34.09 -51.10
C SER A 232 -70.86 -34.01 -52.09
N ASN A 233 -70.88 -32.96 -52.93
CA ASN A 233 -71.91 -32.74 -53.94
C ASN A 233 -73.35 -32.67 -53.38
N ASN A 234 -73.56 -31.92 -52.29
CA ASN A 234 -74.87 -31.64 -51.70
C ASN A 234 -75.22 -30.14 -51.81
N LYS A 235 -76.26 -29.66 -51.12
CA LYS A 235 -76.67 -28.25 -51.08
C LYS A 235 -76.31 -27.58 -49.74
N LEU A 236 -75.16 -27.93 -49.16
CA LEU A 236 -74.71 -27.37 -47.89
C LEU A 236 -74.26 -25.91 -48.05
N SER A 237 -74.52 -25.07 -47.04
CA SER A 237 -74.08 -23.68 -46.96
C SER A 237 -73.12 -23.46 -45.78
N ASP A 238 -72.57 -22.26 -45.64
CA ASP A 238 -71.70 -21.85 -44.51
C ASP A 238 -72.31 -22.11 -43.12
N GLU A 239 -73.65 -22.09 -43.01
CA GLU A 239 -74.34 -22.40 -41.77
C GLU A 239 -74.20 -23.89 -41.39
N ALA A 240 -74.25 -24.78 -42.37
CA ALA A 240 -74.00 -26.21 -42.15
C ALA A 240 -72.56 -26.46 -41.70
N SER A 241 -71.60 -25.78 -42.32
CA SER A 241 -70.18 -25.86 -41.92
C SER A 241 -69.99 -25.39 -40.47
N ARG A 242 -70.60 -24.27 -40.08
CA ARG A 242 -70.53 -23.76 -38.69
C ARG A 242 -71.15 -24.73 -37.69
N ALA A 243 -72.31 -25.32 -38.02
CA ALA A 243 -72.94 -26.32 -37.17
C ALA A 243 -72.04 -27.54 -36.98
N LEU A 244 -71.37 -27.98 -38.05
CA LEU A 244 -70.40 -29.08 -37.99
C LEU A 244 -69.18 -28.70 -37.13
N VAL A 245 -68.64 -27.49 -37.25
CA VAL A 245 -67.54 -27.00 -36.40
C VAL A 245 -67.91 -27.07 -34.92
N GLU A 246 -69.10 -26.59 -34.52
CA GLU A 246 -69.55 -26.66 -33.12
C GLU A 246 -69.72 -28.11 -32.62
N ILE A 247 -70.11 -29.03 -33.51
CA ILE A 247 -70.18 -30.46 -33.18
C ILE A 247 -68.77 -31.03 -33.01
N LEU A 248 -67.84 -30.70 -33.90
CA LEU A 248 -66.45 -31.16 -33.83
C LEU A 248 -65.72 -30.64 -32.59
N LYS A 249 -66.15 -29.52 -31.97
CA LYS A 249 -65.60 -29.12 -30.66
C LYS A 249 -65.87 -30.19 -29.59
N LEU A 250 -67.09 -30.74 -29.56
CA LEU A 250 -67.53 -31.72 -28.58
C LEU A 250 -67.16 -33.16 -28.97
N ASN A 251 -67.11 -33.47 -30.27
CA ASN A 251 -66.78 -34.78 -30.80
C ASN A 251 -65.27 -34.91 -31.11
N HIS A 252 -64.59 -35.94 -30.60
CA HIS A 252 -63.16 -36.20 -30.85
C HIS A 252 -62.90 -37.41 -31.75
N VAL A 253 -63.94 -38.07 -32.25
CA VAL A 253 -63.84 -39.32 -33.02
C VAL A 253 -63.83 -39.03 -34.52
N ILE A 254 -64.55 -37.99 -34.95
CA ILE A 254 -64.63 -37.58 -36.36
C ILE A 254 -63.33 -36.88 -36.74
N VAL A 255 -62.55 -37.53 -37.59
CA VAL A 255 -61.22 -37.07 -38.05
C VAL A 255 -61.22 -36.66 -39.52
N ASP A 256 -62.25 -37.04 -40.28
CA ASP A 256 -62.34 -36.73 -41.70
C ASP A 256 -63.77 -36.39 -42.11
N VAL A 257 -63.93 -35.23 -42.75
CA VAL A 257 -65.21 -34.77 -43.29
C VAL A 257 -64.98 -34.19 -44.67
N ASP A 258 -65.58 -34.83 -45.67
CA ASP A 258 -65.57 -34.33 -47.05
C ASP A 258 -66.85 -33.54 -47.31
N VAL A 259 -66.72 -32.24 -47.56
CA VAL A 259 -67.82 -31.34 -47.96
C VAL A 259 -67.55 -30.69 -49.32
N THR A 260 -66.68 -31.29 -50.14
CA THR A 260 -66.35 -30.79 -51.48
C THR A 260 -67.60 -30.70 -52.38
N ASP A 261 -67.56 -29.83 -53.39
CA ASP A 261 -68.67 -29.61 -54.32
C ASP A 261 -70.01 -29.19 -53.64
N ASN A 262 -69.94 -28.41 -52.56
CA ASN A 262 -71.07 -27.77 -51.89
C ASN A 262 -71.03 -26.23 -52.06
N GLY A 263 -72.04 -25.51 -51.55
CA GLY A 263 -72.11 -24.04 -51.55
C GLY A 263 -71.41 -23.37 -50.36
N ILE A 264 -70.29 -23.92 -49.89
CA ILE A 264 -69.53 -23.44 -48.72
C ILE A 264 -68.39 -22.51 -49.17
N THR A 265 -68.24 -21.36 -48.52
CA THR A 265 -67.18 -20.38 -48.79
C THR A 265 -65.81 -20.87 -48.30
N GLN A 266 -64.74 -20.36 -48.90
CA GLN A 266 -63.36 -20.71 -48.51
C GLN A 266 -63.09 -20.44 -47.02
N VAL A 267 -63.60 -19.34 -46.46
CA VAL A 267 -63.41 -19.00 -45.03
C VAL A 267 -64.08 -20.04 -44.12
N ALA A 268 -65.30 -20.46 -44.44
CA ALA A 268 -66.00 -21.50 -43.69
C ALA A 268 -65.34 -22.87 -43.85
N LEU A 269 -64.74 -23.16 -45.01
CA LEU A 269 -63.95 -24.38 -45.23
C LEU A 269 -62.66 -24.38 -44.41
N GLU A 270 -61.94 -23.26 -44.34
CA GLU A 270 -60.73 -23.11 -43.52
C GLU A 270 -61.05 -23.30 -42.02
N GLN A 271 -62.17 -22.77 -41.53
CA GLN A 271 -62.62 -23.00 -40.14
C GLN A 271 -62.94 -24.47 -39.86
N LEU A 272 -63.56 -25.16 -40.83
CA LEU A 272 -63.85 -26.58 -40.71
C LEU A 272 -62.57 -27.43 -40.74
N GLN A 273 -61.64 -27.14 -41.66
CA GLN A 273 -60.34 -27.80 -41.74
C GLN A 273 -59.54 -27.62 -40.45
N ARG A 274 -59.60 -26.45 -39.81
CA ARG A 274 -59.00 -26.21 -38.49
C ARG A 274 -59.59 -27.10 -37.40
N ALA A 275 -60.92 -27.20 -37.34
CA ALA A 275 -61.59 -28.06 -36.36
C ALA A 275 -61.25 -29.55 -36.58
N LEU A 276 -61.16 -29.98 -37.84
CA LEU A 276 -60.76 -31.35 -38.19
C LEU A 276 -59.29 -31.63 -37.87
N TYR A 277 -58.40 -30.67 -38.11
CA TYR A 277 -57.01 -30.78 -37.72
C TYR A 277 -56.88 -31.03 -36.21
N LEU A 278 -57.56 -30.23 -35.38
CA LEU A 278 -57.56 -30.40 -33.93
C LEU A 278 -58.15 -31.74 -33.47
N ASN A 279 -59.10 -32.30 -34.21
CA ASN A 279 -59.63 -33.64 -33.93
C ASN A 279 -58.66 -34.78 -34.25
N ARG A 280 -57.68 -34.55 -35.12
CA ARG A 280 -56.61 -35.51 -35.41
C ARG A 280 -55.50 -35.47 -34.36
N GLN A 281 -55.47 -34.44 -33.51
CA GLN A 281 -54.48 -34.28 -32.45
C GLN A 281 -54.88 -35.05 -31.18
N PRO A 282 -53.92 -35.30 -30.27
CA PRO A 282 -54.22 -35.86 -28.95
C PRO A 282 -55.32 -35.08 -28.22
N LEU A 283 -56.17 -35.80 -27.49
CA LEU A 283 -57.30 -35.20 -26.77
C LEU A 283 -56.84 -34.11 -25.79
N SER A 284 -55.67 -34.30 -25.17
CA SER A 284 -55.00 -33.32 -24.29
C SER A 284 -54.79 -31.97 -24.99
N LEU A 285 -54.21 -32.00 -26.21
CA LEU A 285 -53.95 -30.81 -27.03
C LEU A 285 -55.23 -30.10 -27.42
N LYS A 286 -56.24 -30.87 -27.86
CA LYS A 286 -57.55 -30.31 -28.23
C LYS A 286 -58.24 -29.63 -27.04
N GLN A 287 -58.27 -30.28 -25.88
CA GLN A 287 -58.88 -29.72 -24.67
C GLN A 287 -58.18 -28.44 -24.23
N ALA A 288 -56.85 -28.43 -24.22
CA ALA A 288 -56.06 -27.26 -23.89
C ALA A 288 -56.26 -26.10 -24.89
N PHE A 289 -56.37 -26.37 -26.19
CA PHE A 289 -56.68 -25.33 -27.19
C PHE A 289 -58.00 -24.62 -26.89
N PHE A 290 -59.08 -25.36 -26.64
CA PHE A 290 -60.38 -24.77 -26.33
C PHE A 290 -60.39 -24.07 -24.96
N ALA A 291 -59.75 -24.64 -23.95
CA ALA A 291 -59.60 -23.99 -22.65
C ALA A 291 -58.92 -22.62 -22.76
N LEU A 292 -57.91 -22.50 -23.62
CA LEU A 292 -57.23 -21.23 -23.86
C LEU A 292 -58.08 -20.23 -24.62
N GLN A 293 -58.76 -20.70 -25.67
CA GLN A 293 -59.66 -19.88 -26.47
C GLN A 293 -60.81 -19.32 -25.61
N ASP A 294 -61.36 -20.14 -24.71
CA ASP A 294 -62.52 -19.81 -23.88
C ASP A 294 -62.13 -19.07 -22.58
N ASN A 295 -60.84 -18.84 -22.33
CA ASN A 295 -60.32 -18.26 -21.08
C ASN A 295 -60.82 -19.01 -19.85
N ASP A 296 -60.71 -20.34 -19.88
CA ASP A 296 -61.10 -21.17 -18.74
C ASP A 296 -60.24 -20.81 -17.53
N ALA A 297 -60.89 -20.29 -16.48
CA ALA A 297 -60.24 -19.88 -15.24
C ALA A 297 -59.66 -21.05 -14.43
N SER A 298 -60.04 -22.30 -14.76
CA SER A 298 -59.48 -23.49 -14.13
C SER A 298 -58.14 -23.93 -14.72
N VAL A 299 -57.76 -23.39 -15.89
CA VAL A 299 -56.52 -23.76 -16.60
C VAL A 299 -55.52 -22.61 -16.51
N THR A 300 -54.66 -22.66 -15.50
CA THR A 300 -53.53 -21.75 -15.27
C THR A 300 -52.20 -22.33 -15.74
N ASP A 301 -52.13 -23.65 -15.89
CA ASP A 301 -50.90 -24.38 -16.18
C ASP A 301 -51.15 -25.44 -17.26
N ILE A 302 -50.35 -25.41 -18.33
CA ILE A 302 -50.39 -26.39 -19.41
C ILE A 302 -48.98 -26.94 -19.63
N ASN A 303 -48.88 -28.26 -19.62
CA ASN A 303 -47.64 -28.97 -19.92
C ASN A 303 -47.86 -29.96 -21.07
N PHE A 304 -47.23 -29.69 -22.20
CA PHE A 304 -47.22 -30.53 -23.39
C PHE A 304 -45.88 -31.20 -23.63
N GLN A 305 -45.01 -31.26 -22.61
CA GLN A 305 -43.69 -31.83 -22.80
C GLN A 305 -43.81 -33.23 -23.42
N TRP A 306 -43.00 -33.51 -24.45
CA TRP A 306 -42.99 -34.75 -25.23
C TRP A 306 -44.13 -34.96 -26.25
N GLU A 307 -44.99 -33.96 -26.47
CA GLU A 307 -46.00 -34.02 -27.54
C GLU A 307 -45.35 -33.76 -28.92
N GLU A 308 -45.47 -34.71 -29.84
CA GLU A 308 -44.83 -34.64 -31.16
C GLU A 308 -45.57 -33.69 -32.13
N ASN A 309 -44.87 -33.22 -33.18
CA ASN A 309 -45.43 -32.40 -34.28
C ASN A 309 -46.06 -31.06 -33.85
N MET A 310 -45.63 -30.46 -32.74
CA MET A 310 -46.17 -29.17 -32.28
C MET A 310 -45.85 -27.99 -33.21
N GLN A 311 -44.92 -28.13 -34.14
CA GLN A 311 -44.58 -27.08 -35.11
C GLN A 311 -45.80 -26.57 -35.91
N GLU A 312 -46.66 -27.48 -36.38
CA GLU A 312 -47.88 -27.09 -37.10
C GLU A 312 -48.99 -26.62 -36.14
N SER A 313 -49.12 -27.30 -34.99
CA SER A 313 -50.07 -26.96 -33.93
C SER A 313 -49.87 -25.54 -33.36
N ALA A 314 -48.64 -25.03 -33.40
CA ALA A 314 -48.27 -23.67 -33.01
C ALA A 314 -49.06 -22.57 -33.76
N ASN A 315 -49.42 -22.81 -35.04
CA ASN A 315 -50.23 -21.87 -35.83
C ASN A 315 -51.64 -21.69 -35.28
N PHE A 316 -52.16 -22.71 -34.58
CA PHE A 316 -53.47 -22.64 -33.94
C PHE A 316 -53.33 -22.11 -32.51
N PHE A 317 -52.34 -22.61 -31.78
CA PHE A 317 -52.14 -22.27 -30.37
C PHE A 317 -51.72 -20.81 -30.15
N GLY A 318 -50.86 -20.24 -31.00
CA GLY A 318 -50.41 -18.86 -30.89
C GLY A 318 -51.57 -17.85 -30.79
N PRO A 319 -52.50 -17.81 -31.78
CA PRO A 319 -53.67 -16.94 -31.72
C PRO A 319 -54.54 -17.10 -30.47
N ALA A 320 -54.70 -18.33 -29.95
CA ALA A 320 -55.44 -18.58 -28.71
C ALA A 320 -54.70 -17.99 -27.50
N LEU A 321 -53.37 -18.14 -27.45
CA LEU A 321 -52.54 -17.58 -26.40
C LEU A 321 -52.58 -16.05 -26.37
N LYS A 322 -52.65 -15.38 -27.52
CA LYS A 322 -52.61 -13.91 -27.61
C LYS A 322 -53.62 -13.19 -26.71
N ASN A 323 -54.84 -13.72 -26.61
CA ASN A 323 -55.94 -13.11 -25.85
C ASN A 323 -56.23 -13.84 -24.54
N ASN A 324 -55.48 -14.91 -24.23
CA ASN A 324 -55.70 -15.68 -23.03
C ASN A 324 -55.25 -14.90 -21.78
N LYS A 325 -56.09 -14.87 -20.76
CA LYS A 325 -55.91 -14.12 -19.51
C LYS A 325 -55.75 -15.00 -18.28
N THR A 326 -55.72 -16.32 -18.45
CA THR A 326 -55.73 -17.29 -17.35
C THR A 326 -54.44 -18.11 -17.25
N LEU A 327 -53.79 -18.39 -18.38
CA LEU A 327 -52.59 -19.21 -18.45
C LEU A 327 -51.35 -18.45 -17.94
N GLU A 328 -50.75 -18.96 -16.89
CA GLU A 328 -49.51 -18.45 -16.29
C GLU A 328 -48.29 -19.34 -16.60
N TYR A 329 -48.50 -20.64 -16.83
CA TYR A 329 -47.43 -21.61 -17.09
C TYR A 329 -47.66 -22.40 -18.39
N LEU A 330 -46.70 -22.36 -19.30
CA LEU A 330 -46.72 -23.14 -20.54
C LEU A 330 -45.40 -23.87 -20.75
N ASN A 331 -45.42 -25.19 -20.76
CA ASN A 331 -44.25 -26.01 -21.10
C ASN A 331 -44.48 -26.77 -22.41
N LEU A 332 -43.62 -26.52 -23.39
CA LEU A 332 -43.58 -27.10 -24.73
C LEU A 332 -42.24 -27.81 -24.98
N GLY A 333 -41.58 -28.35 -23.95
CA GLY A 333 -40.28 -29.02 -24.09
C GLY A 333 -40.36 -30.34 -24.87
N ASN A 334 -39.31 -30.72 -25.59
CA ASN A 334 -39.28 -31.98 -26.37
C ASN A 334 -40.44 -32.12 -27.39
N CYS A 335 -40.93 -31.02 -27.96
CA CYS A 335 -42.13 -31.04 -28.81
C CYS A 335 -41.85 -30.91 -30.31
N THR A 336 -40.59 -30.92 -30.74
CA THR A 336 -40.17 -30.69 -32.13
C THR A 336 -40.74 -29.40 -32.72
N LEU A 337 -40.82 -28.33 -31.92
CA LEU A 337 -41.45 -27.07 -32.33
C LEU A 337 -40.71 -26.37 -33.48
N GLY A 338 -39.37 -26.39 -33.45
CA GLY A 338 -38.50 -25.73 -34.42
C GLY A 338 -38.69 -24.21 -34.54
N ASP A 339 -37.90 -23.57 -35.42
CA ASP A 339 -37.94 -22.12 -35.61
C ASP A 339 -39.31 -21.62 -36.10
N LYS A 340 -39.93 -22.33 -37.05
CA LYS A 340 -41.25 -21.94 -37.60
C LYS A 340 -42.37 -21.98 -36.57
N GLY A 341 -42.33 -22.95 -35.65
CA GLY A 341 -43.32 -23.04 -34.57
C GLY A 341 -43.17 -21.87 -33.60
N VAL A 342 -41.91 -21.53 -33.26
CA VAL A 342 -41.59 -20.36 -32.43
C VAL A 342 -41.99 -19.04 -33.11
N GLU A 343 -41.70 -18.86 -34.40
CA GLU A 343 -42.11 -17.70 -35.20
C GLU A 343 -43.63 -17.50 -35.20
N SER A 344 -44.39 -18.61 -35.11
CA SER A 344 -45.86 -18.58 -35.09
C SER A 344 -46.43 -18.12 -33.73
N ILE A 345 -45.76 -18.46 -32.62
CA ILE A 345 -46.19 -18.06 -31.27
C ILE A 345 -45.63 -16.69 -30.84
N ALA A 346 -44.47 -16.26 -31.38
CA ALA A 346 -43.80 -15.02 -31.00
C ALA A 346 -44.68 -13.75 -31.07
N PRO A 347 -45.50 -13.51 -32.12
CA PRO A 347 -46.40 -12.36 -32.17
C PRO A 347 -47.45 -12.35 -31.05
N SER A 348 -47.80 -13.52 -30.54
CA SER A 348 -48.79 -13.70 -29.48
C SER A 348 -48.15 -13.49 -28.12
N LEU A 349 -46.93 -14.02 -27.92
CA LEU A 349 -46.11 -13.74 -26.74
C LEU A 349 -45.84 -12.25 -26.59
N ARG A 350 -45.57 -11.52 -27.68
CA ARG A 350 -45.34 -10.06 -27.64
C ARG A 350 -46.45 -9.27 -26.93
N VAL A 351 -47.70 -9.75 -26.98
CA VAL A 351 -48.88 -9.04 -26.45
C VAL A 351 -49.41 -9.69 -25.16
N ASN A 352 -49.17 -10.98 -24.96
CA ASN A 352 -49.66 -11.70 -23.79
C ASN A 352 -48.90 -11.26 -22.53
N ASN A 353 -49.62 -10.69 -21.56
CA ASN A 353 -49.05 -10.21 -20.30
C ASN A 353 -49.47 -11.07 -19.09
N THR A 354 -50.12 -12.22 -19.32
CA THR A 354 -50.53 -13.15 -18.26
C THR A 354 -49.49 -14.24 -18.04
N LEU A 355 -48.92 -14.78 -19.12
CA LEU A 355 -47.96 -15.87 -19.05
C LEU A 355 -46.71 -15.42 -18.28
N ARG A 356 -46.30 -16.23 -17.29
CA ARG A 356 -45.14 -16.00 -16.42
C ARG A 356 -43.98 -16.93 -16.80
N PHE A 357 -44.29 -18.17 -17.14
CA PHE A 357 -43.32 -19.20 -17.52
C PHE A 357 -43.54 -19.71 -18.94
N LEU A 358 -42.47 -19.76 -19.73
CA LEU A 358 -42.44 -20.39 -21.05
C LEU A 358 -41.29 -21.40 -21.14
N GLY A 359 -41.63 -22.69 -21.19
CA GLY A 359 -40.69 -23.79 -21.39
C GLY A 359 -40.60 -24.19 -22.85
N LEU A 360 -39.42 -24.12 -23.44
CA LEU A 360 -39.09 -24.53 -24.80
C LEU A 360 -37.81 -25.41 -24.90
N PRO A 361 -37.43 -26.23 -23.90
CA PRO A 361 -36.19 -26.98 -24.01
C PRO A 361 -36.27 -28.09 -25.06
N ASN A 362 -35.15 -28.39 -25.72
CA ASN A 362 -35.04 -29.48 -26.71
C ASN A 362 -36.12 -29.45 -27.81
N ASN A 363 -36.23 -28.32 -28.49
CA ASN A 363 -37.17 -28.14 -29.60
C ASN A 363 -36.49 -27.94 -30.96
N GLY A 364 -35.16 -28.02 -31.02
CA GLY A 364 -34.41 -27.76 -32.24
C GLY A 364 -34.47 -26.30 -32.70
N ILE A 365 -34.64 -25.37 -31.76
CA ILE A 365 -34.65 -23.92 -32.02
C ILE A 365 -33.21 -23.49 -32.36
N THR A 366 -33.03 -22.78 -33.46
CA THR A 366 -31.74 -22.23 -33.88
C THR A 366 -31.64 -20.73 -33.54
N GLY A 367 -30.57 -20.07 -33.97
CA GLY A 367 -30.43 -18.62 -33.88
C GLY A 367 -31.64 -17.86 -34.45
N ALA A 368 -32.25 -18.34 -35.53
CA ALA A 368 -33.43 -17.71 -36.15
C ALA A 368 -34.66 -17.72 -35.21
N GLY A 369 -34.97 -18.86 -34.60
CA GLY A 369 -36.06 -18.95 -33.64
C GLY A 369 -35.76 -18.16 -32.35
N ALA A 370 -34.50 -18.13 -31.89
CA ALA A 370 -34.10 -17.30 -30.76
C ALA A 370 -34.32 -15.80 -31.02
N ILE A 371 -34.04 -15.30 -32.23
CA ILE A 371 -34.34 -13.92 -32.64
C ILE A 371 -35.84 -13.62 -32.57
N ALA A 372 -36.70 -14.57 -32.99
CA ALA A 372 -38.15 -14.39 -32.91
C ALA A 372 -38.62 -14.27 -31.45
N ILE A 373 -38.06 -15.07 -30.53
CA ILE A 373 -38.34 -14.99 -29.09
C ILE A 373 -37.82 -13.67 -28.53
N ALA A 374 -36.57 -13.30 -28.81
CA ALA A 374 -35.98 -12.03 -28.39
C ALA A 374 -36.83 -10.82 -28.81
N THR A 375 -37.31 -10.83 -30.05
CA THR A 375 -38.21 -9.78 -30.57
C THR A 375 -39.51 -9.71 -29.79
N ALA A 376 -40.07 -10.86 -29.40
CA ALA A 376 -41.27 -10.90 -28.56
C ALA A 376 -40.99 -10.41 -27.14
N LEU A 377 -39.88 -10.86 -26.53
CA LEU A 377 -39.47 -10.51 -25.17
C LEU A 377 -39.20 -9.01 -25.01
N SER A 378 -38.64 -8.35 -26.03
CA SER A 378 -38.35 -6.90 -25.99
C SER A 378 -39.59 -6.03 -25.68
N PHE A 379 -40.81 -6.52 -25.94
CA PHE A 379 -42.06 -5.81 -25.66
C PHE A 379 -42.95 -6.50 -24.62
N ASN A 380 -42.71 -7.78 -24.34
CA ASN A 380 -43.50 -8.54 -23.39
C ASN A 380 -43.26 -8.00 -21.98
N THR A 381 -44.32 -7.79 -21.19
CA THR A 381 -44.19 -7.35 -19.80
C THR A 381 -44.75 -8.36 -18.80
N GLY A 382 -45.01 -9.58 -19.24
CA GLY A 382 -45.64 -10.64 -18.44
C GLY A 382 -44.69 -11.75 -18.02
N LEU A 383 -43.80 -12.17 -18.92
CA LEU A 383 -42.89 -13.29 -18.72
C LEU A 383 -41.81 -12.95 -17.71
N THR A 384 -41.61 -13.87 -16.77
CA THR A 384 -40.58 -13.81 -15.73
C THR A 384 -39.55 -14.93 -15.90
N GLU A 385 -39.93 -16.03 -16.55
CA GLU A 385 -39.08 -17.19 -16.79
C GLU A 385 -39.25 -17.74 -18.21
N VAL A 386 -38.12 -17.94 -18.89
CA VAL A 386 -38.03 -18.58 -20.21
C VAL A 386 -36.96 -19.65 -20.18
N ASN A 387 -37.29 -20.87 -20.60
CA ASN A 387 -36.35 -21.97 -20.70
C ASN A 387 -36.15 -22.38 -22.17
N LEU A 388 -34.95 -22.16 -22.68
CA LEU A 388 -34.48 -22.49 -24.03
C LEU A 388 -33.32 -23.49 -24.01
N ALA A 389 -33.14 -24.23 -22.92
CA ALA A 389 -32.05 -25.19 -22.79
C ALA A 389 -32.08 -26.29 -23.85
N ASN A 390 -30.93 -26.89 -24.16
CA ASN A 390 -30.81 -28.02 -25.09
C ASN A 390 -31.36 -27.72 -26.49
N ASN A 391 -31.16 -26.51 -27.00
CA ASN A 391 -31.50 -26.14 -28.38
C ASN A 391 -30.20 -25.97 -29.20
N ARG A 392 -30.27 -25.33 -30.37
CA ARG A 392 -29.12 -25.06 -31.26
C ARG A 392 -28.95 -23.56 -31.49
N ILE A 393 -29.13 -22.79 -30.42
CA ILE A 393 -29.01 -21.33 -30.46
C ILE A 393 -27.53 -20.98 -30.61
N ASP A 394 -27.19 -20.24 -31.65
CA ASP A 394 -25.84 -19.75 -31.92
C ASP A 394 -25.61 -18.35 -31.28
N ASP A 395 -24.38 -17.85 -31.37
CA ASP A 395 -24.01 -16.52 -30.86
C ASP A 395 -24.87 -15.38 -31.45
N VAL A 396 -25.38 -15.52 -32.68
CA VAL A 396 -26.25 -14.51 -33.31
C VAL A 396 -27.61 -14.48 -32.62
N GLY A 397 -28.21 -15.65 -32.35
CA GLY A 397 -29.42 -15.77 -31.56
C GLY A 397 -29.24 -15.29 -30.12
N ALA A 398 -28.11 -15.64 -29.49
CA ALA A 398 -27.77 -15.20 -28.14
C ALA A 398 -27.61 -13.68 -28.03
N ARG A 399 -26.98 -13.03 -29.02
CA ARG A 399 -26.87 -11.56 -29.09
C ARG A 399 -28.23 -10.88 -29.17
N ALA A 400 -29.18 -11.44 -29.93
CA ALA A 400 -30.54 -10.92 -29.96
C ALA A 400 -31.24 -11.06 -28.59
N LEU A 401 -31.02 -12.16 -27.87
CA LEU A 401 -31.52 -12.33 -26.51
C LEU A 401 -30.91 -11.30 -25.54
N VAL A 402 -29.61 -11.01 -25.66
CA VAL A 402 -28.96 -9.93 -24.90
C VAL A 402 -29.68 -8.60 -25.10
N ASP A 403 -29.88 -8.18 -26.36
CA ASP A 403 -30.54 -6.91 -26.69
C ASP A 403 -31.99 -6.85 -26.15
N ALA A 404 -32.69 -7.99 -26.20
CA ALA A 404 -34.04 -8.10 -25.67
C ALA A 404 -34.09 -7.98 -24.15
N ILE A 405 -33.16 -8.61 -23.42
CA ILE A 405 -33.11 -8.56 -21.95
C ILE A 405 -32.68 -7.18 -21.46
N GLN A 406 -31.80 -6.49 -22.19
CA GLN A 406 -31.43 -5.10 -21.87
C GLN A 406 -32.64 -4.16 -21.83
N SER A 407 -33.64 -4.39 -22.71
CA SER A 407 -34.86 -3.59 -22.76
C SER A 407 -36.00 -4.16 -21.90
N ASN A 408 -35.98 -5.46 -21.63
CA ASN A 408 -36.99 -6.14 -20.84
C ASN A 408 -36.60 -6.21 -19.35
N SER A 409 -37.33 -5.52 -18.48
CA SER A 409 -37.06 -5.52 -17.03
C SER A 409 -37.80 -6.61 -16.23
N THR A 410 -38.65 -7.42 -16.88
CA THR A 410 -39.54 -8.39 -16.22
C THR A 410 -38.98 -9.81 -16.21
N LEU A 411 -38.14 -10.15 -17.19
CA LEU A 411 -37.55 -11.48 -17.31
C LEU A 411 -36.44 -11.66 -16.28
N THR A 412 -36.70 -12.51 -15.29
CA THR A 412 -35.79 -12.79 -14.18
C THR A 412 -35.02 -14.10 -14.33
N ILE A 413 -35.50 -15.03 -15.16
CA ILE A 413 -34.85 -16.33 -15.37
C ILE A 413 -34.83 -16.61 -16.86
N LEU A 414 -33.64 -16.82 -17.41
CA LEU A 414 -33.44 -17.30 -18.77
C LEU A 414 -32.49 -18.49 -18.72
N ASN A 415 -33.00 -19.68 -19.03
CA ASN A 415 -32.14 -20.85 -19.18
C ASN A 415 -31.81 -21.04 -20.66
N VAL A 416 -30.53 -20.93 -21.03
CA VAL A 416 -30.00 -21.20 -22.37
C VAL A 416 -28.89 -22.26 -22.34
N GLU A 417 -28.81 -23.05 -21.27
CA GLU A 417 -27.80 -24.09 -21.11
C GLU A 417 -27.86 -25.12 -22.25
N HIS A 418 -26.72 -25.72 -22.59
CA HIS A 418 -26.61 -26.70 -23.66
C HIS A 418 -27.12 -26.18 -25.03
N ASN A 419 -26.65 -24.99 -25.41
CA ASN A 419 -26.77 -24.41 -26.75
C ASN A 419 -25.38 -24.15 -27.34
N ASP A 420 -25.32 -23.68 -28.59
CA ASP A 420 -24.07 -23.37 -29.32
C ASP A 420 -23.63 -21.90 -29.06
N ILE A 421 -23.58 -21.49 -27.79
CA ILE A 421 -23.26 -20.11 -27.35
C ILE A 421 -21.86 -20.07 -26.73
N SER A 422 -21.08 -19.03 -27.07
CA SER A 422 -19.76 -18.76 -26.49
C SER A 422 -19.82 -18.34 -25.02
N ASP A 423 -18.76 -18.65 -24.25
CA ASP A 423 -18.66 -18.35 -22.81
C ASP A 423 -18.80 -16.85 -22.51
N ASP A 424 -18.27 -15.98 -23.38
CA ASP A 424 -18.36 -14.52 -23.24
C ASP A 424 -19.83 -14.05 -23.28
N LEU A 425 -20.60 -14.54 -24.25
CA LEU A 425 -22.02 -14.21 -24.41
C LEU A 425 -22.88 -14.83 -23.30
N MET A 426 -22.52 -16.02 -22.83
CA MET A 426 -23.19 -16.66 -21.70
C MET A 426 -23.03 -15.82 -20.43
N THR A 427 -21.81 -15.33 -20.18
CA THR A 427 -21.50 -14.44 -19.05
C THR A 427 -22.29 -13.12 -19.14
N GLU A 428 -22.41 -12.55 -20.34
CA GLU A 428 -23.20 -11.32 -20.58
C GLU A 428 -24.70 -11.55 -20.30
N LEU A 429 -25.28 -12.65 -20.79
CA LEU A 429 -26.68 -13.03 -20.53
C LEU A 429 -26.94 -13.24 -19.03
N GLU A 430 -26.06 -13.96 -18.33
CA GLU A 430 -26.17 -14.15 -16.87
C GLU A 430 -26.05 -12.82 -16.11
N GLY A 431 -25.16 -11.94 -16.55
CA GLY A 431 -25.01 -10.58 -16.05
C GLY A 431 -26.33 -9.82 -16.11
N LEU A 432 -26.95 -9.75 -17.29
CA LEU A 432 -28.19 -9.01 -17.53
C LEU A 432 -29.40 -9.61 -16.79
N VAL A 433 -29.51 -10.94 -16.75
CA VAL A 433 -30.56 -11.61 -15.98
C VAL A 433 -30.41 -11.31 -14.49
N THR A 434 -29.17 -11.22 -13.99
CA THR A 434 -28.93 -10.87 -12.58
C THR A 434 -29.25 -9.41 -12.29
N VAL A 435 -28.96 -8.49 -13.22
CA VAL A 435 -29.47 -7.11 -13.14
C VAL A 435 -31.00 -7.13 -13.03
N ASN A 436 -31.68 -7.97 -13.81
CA ASN A 436 -33.13 -8.11 -13.74
C ASN A 436 -33.66 -8.78 -12.46
N GLN A 437 -32.86 -9.58 -11.79
CA GLN A 437 -33.17 -10.11 -10.46
C GLN A 437 -32.88 -9.12 -9.33
N ALA A 438 -32.10 -8.06 -9.60
CA ALA A 438 -31.72 -7.09 -8.58
C ALA A 438 -32.94 -6.32 -8.03
N PRO A 439 -32.90 -5.91 -6.75
CA PRO A 439 -33.92 -5.05 -6.15
C PRO A 439 -34.14 -3.77 -6.96
N ARG A 440 -35.35 -3.18 -6.88
CA ARG A 440 -35.69 -1.99 -7.67
C ARG A 440 -34.75 -0.83 -7.38
N GLY A 441 -34.35 -0.66 -6.12
CA GLY A 441 -33.39 0.36 -5.70
C GLY A 441 -32.03 0.25 -6.42
N VAL A 442 -31.53 -0.98 -6.65
CA VAL A 442 -30.29 -1.18 -7.41
C VAL A 442 -30.51 -0.87 -8.88
N LYS A 443 -31.60 -1.38 -9.48
CA LYS A 443 -31.92 -1.15 -10.90
C LYS A 443 -32.06 0.33 -11.27
N THR A 444 -32.61 1.15 -10.38
CA THR A 444 -32.78 2.60 -10.66
C THR A 444 -31.47 3.36 -10.59
N VAL A 445 -30.53 2.90 -9.76
CA VAL A 445 -29.24 3.56 -9.54
C VAL A 445 -28.17 3.11 -10.55
N LEU A 446 -28.22 1.87 -11.06
CA LEU A 446 -27.23 1.35 -12.00
C LEU A 446 -26.98 2.25 -13.22
N PRO A 447 -28.01 2.73 -13.96
CA PRO A 447 -27.77 3.60 -15.11
C PRO A 447 -27.09 4.92 -14.72
N LEU A 448 -27.30 5.40 -13.49
CA LEU A 448 -26.67 6.63 -12.99
C LEU A 448 -25.20 6.41 -12.61
N ILE A 449 -24.86 5.22 -12.07
CA ILE A 449 -23.47 4.82 -11.81
C ILE A 449 -22.74 4.64 -13.14
N GLU A 450 -23.31 3.88 -14.08
CA GLU A 450 -22.71 3.62 -15.39
C GLU A 450 -22.53 4.91 -16.21
N ALA A 451 -23.46 5.85 -16.11
CA ALA A 451 -23.36 7.16 -16.75
C ALA A 451 -22.39 8.15 -16.07
N ASN A 452 -21.68 7.73 -15.00
CA ASN A 452 -20.81 8.62 -14.22
C ASN A 452 -21.49 9.93 -13.83
N ASN A 453 -22.73 9.85 -13.33
CA ASN A 453 -23.49 11.04 -12.98
C ASN A 453 -22.77 11.84 -11.88
N ALA A 454 -22.34 13.06 -12.19
CA ALA A 454 -21.56 13.93 -11.30
C ALA A 454 -22.21 14.20 -9.93
N ASN A 455 -23.53 14.03 -9.81
CA ASN A 455 -24.26 14.25 -8.55
C ASN A 455 -24.36 12.99 -7.67
N LEU A 456 -23.99 11.82 -8.19
CA LEU A 456 -24.07 10.55 -7.46
C LEU A 456 -22.72 10.20 -6.81
N THR A 457 -22.32 10.97 -5.80
CA THR A 457 -21.08 10.69 -5.04
C THR A 457 -21.28 9.61 -3.97
N THR A 458 -22.53 9.40 -3.54
CA THR A 458 -22.90 8.46 -2.49
C THR A 458 -24.01 7.54 -2.98
N VAL A 459 -23.79 6.24 -2.85
CA VAL A 459 -24.77 5.19 -3.09
C VAL A 459 -25.10 4.54 -1.74
N ASP A 460 -26.33 4.69 -1.27
CA ASP A 460 -26.76 4.23 0.06
C ASP A 460 -27.96 3.29 -0.06
N PHE A 461 -27.74 2.04 0.36
CA PHE A 461 -28.72 0.97 0.46
C PHE A 461 -28.82 0.43 1.91
N SER A 462 -28.43 1.25 2.90
CA SER A 462 -28.45 0.90 4.32
C SER A 462 -29.85 0.89 4.94
N GLN A 463 -30.80 1.58 4.30
CA GLN A 463 -32.19 1.65 4.73
C GLN A 463 -33.05 0.64 3.97
N TYR A 464 -33.99 0.04 4.69
CA TYR A 464 -34.95 -0.90 4.11
C TYR A 464 -35.97 -0.15 3.22
N ASP A 465 -35.87 -0.31 1.89
CA ASP A 465 -36.75 0.35 0.90
C ASP A 465 -38.01 -0.48 0.55
N GLY A 466 -38.45 -1.38 1.44
CA GLY A 466 -39.62 -2.25 1.20
C GLY A 466 -39.37 -3.42 0.24
N ASP A 467 -38.25 -3.45 -0.48
CA ASP A 467 -37.75 -4.59 -1.25
C ASP A 467 -37.05 -5.64 -0.35
N ARG A 468 -36.74 -6.83 -0.88
CA ARG A 468 -35.92 -7.83 -0.18
C ARG A 468 -34.53 -7.24 0.13
N PHE A 469 -33.90 -7.65 1.24
CA PHE A 469 -32.51 -7.31 1.56
C PHE A 469 -31.58 -7.53 0.35
N HIS A 470 -30.62 -6.62 0.14
CA HIS A 470 -29.59 -6.79 -0.89
C HIS A 470 -28.71 -7.99 -0.52
N ASN A 471 -28.41 -8.85 -1.49
CA ASN A 471 -27.64 -10.08 -1.29
C ASN A 471 -26.38 -10.07 -2.19
N ASP A 472 -25.66 -11.19 -2.24
CA ASP A 472 -24.44 -11.33 -3.05
C ASP A 472 -24.64 -11.00 -4.54
N ALA A 473 -25.83 -11.27 -5.09
CA ALA A 473 -26.15 -10.92 -6.47
C ALA A 473 -26.27 -9.40 -6.66
N SER A 474 -26.80 -8.68 -5.67
CA SER A 474 -26.85 -7.21 -5.69
C SER A 474 -25.44 -6.61 -5.63
N ALA A 475 -24.58 -7.17 -4.77
CA ALA A 475 -23.17 -6.77 -4.68
C ALA A 475 -22.44 -6.99 -6.01
N ARG A 476 -22.63 -8.14 -6.66
CA ARG A 476 -22.05 -8.44 -7.99
C ARG A 476 -22.37 -7.38 -9.03
N VAL A 477 -23.65 -7.03 -9.14
CA VAL A 477 -24.13 -6.08 -10.16
C VAL A 477 -23.63 -4.66 -9.87
N LEU A 478 -23.67 -4.22 -8.62
CA LEU A 478 -23.09 -2.93 -8.22
C LEU A 478 -21.59 -2.89 -8.46
N SER A 479 -20.87 -3.97 -8.15
CA SER A 479 -19.44 -4.08 -8.40
C SER A 479 -19.11 -3.90 -9.87
N GLN A 480 -19.84 -4.56 -10.77
CA GLN A 480 -19.63 -4.43 -12.21
C GLN A 480 -19.78 -2.99 -12.70
N ALA A 481 -20.76 -2.26 -12.18
CA ALA A 481 -20.98 -0.86 -12.54
C ALA A 481 -19.93 0.08 -11.94
N LEU A 482 -19.37 -0.26 -10.77
CA LEU A 482 -18.41 0.59 -10.05
C LEU A 482 -16.96 0.47 -10.54
N ILE A 483 -16.55 -0.64 -11.16
CA ILE A 483 -15.15 -0.85 -11.62
C ILE A 483 -14.64 0.34 -12.46
N GLY A 484 -15.46 0.85 -13.39
CA GLY A 484 -15.12 1.99 -14.25
C GLY A 484 -15.68 3.35 -13.80
N ASN A 485 -16.35 3.41 -12.63
CA ASN A 485 -16.94 4.64 -12.14
C ASN A 485 -15.87 5.56 -11.55
N THR A 486 -16.01 6.86 -11.77
CA THR A 486 -15.03 7.89 -11.35
C THR A 486 -15.61 8.95 -10.40
N VAL A 487 -16.85 8.76 -9.95
CA VAL A 487 -17.62 9.78 -9.19
C VAL A 487 -18.04 9.29 -7.82
N VAL A 488 -18.46 8.04 -7.70
CA VAL A 488 -18.94 7.43 -6.45
C VAL A 488 -17.76 7.28 -5.50
N THR A 489 -17.76 8.06 -4.42
CA THR A 489 -16.76 7.99 -3.35
C THR A 489 -17.24 7.19 -2.15
N THR A 490 -18.56 7.00 -2.01
CA THR A 490 -19.16 6.32 -0.85
C THR A 490 -20.15 5.26 -1.30
N LEU A 491 -19.95 4.02 -0.86
CA LEU A 491 -20.88 2.91 -1.03
C LEU A 491 -21.29 2.38 0.35
N ASP A 492 -22.57 2.52 0.67
CA ASP A 492 -23.17 1.97 1.89
C ASP A 492 -24.14 0.84 1.55
N LEU A 493 -23.75 -0.37 1.92
CA LEU A 493 -24.49 -1.62 1.79
C LEU A 493 -24.80 -2.22 3.17
N SER A 494 -24.80 -1.40 4.23
CA SER A 494 -25.07 -1.87 5.59
C SER A 494 -26.48 -2.43 5.74
N ASN A 495 -26.77 -3.23 6.78
CA ASN A 495 -28.09 -3.81 7.06
C ASN A 495 -28.69 -4.67 5.92
N ASN A 496 -27.85 -5.46 5.26
CA ASN A 496 -28.25 -6.31 4.13
C ASN A 496 -27.87 -7.79 4.38
N ALA A 497 -28.01 -8.63 3.37
CA ALA A 497 -27.74 -10.07 3.42
C ALA A 497 -26.51 -10.45 2.58
N ILE A 498 -25.50 -9.58 2.52
CA ILE A 498 -24.25 -9.82 1.79
C ILE A 498 -23.38 -10.79 2.60
N GLY A 499 -22.91 -11.85 1.97
CA GLY A 499 -21.99 -12.84 2.51
C GLY A 499 -20.61 -12.78 1.87
N ASP A 500 -19.83 -13.86 2.04
CA ASP A 500 -18.44 -13.92 1.57
C ASP A 500 -18.33 -13.86 0.03
N ILE A 501 -19.34 -14.35 -0.69
CA ILE A 501 -19.36 -14.28 -2.17
C ILE A 501 -19.53 -12.82 -2.63
N GLY A 502 -20.44 -12.07 -2.00
CA GLY A 502 -20.60 -10.64 -2.26
C GLY A 502 -19.35 -9.84 -1.89
N ALA A 503 -18.68 -10.20 -0.79
CA ALA A 503 -17.40 -9.60 -0.42
C ALA A 503 -16.31 -9.82 -1.48
N ASN A 504 -16.27 -10.99 -2.13
CA ASN A 504 -15.34 -11.27 -3.23
C ASN A 504 -15.56 -10.31 -4.42
N TYR A 505 -16.82 -10.07 -4.82
CA TYR A 505 -17.12 -9.09 -5.87
C TYR A 505 -16.78 -7.65 -5.46
N LEU A 506 -16.93 -7.29 -4.18
CA LEU A 506 -16.52 -5.97 -3.69
C LEU A 506 -15.00 -5.84 -3.67
N ALA A 507 -14.27 -6.93 -3.43
CA ALA A 507 -12.81 -6.95 -3.49
C ALA A 507 -12.30 -6.65 -4.92
N ASP A 508 -12.97 -7.17 -5.96
CA ASP A 508 -12.65 -6.83 -7.35
C ASP A 508 -12.75 -5.31 -7.62
N VAL A 509 -13.77 -4.66 -7.03
CA VAL A 509 -13.92 -3.19 -7.11
C VAL A 509 -12.81 -2.51 -6.34
N ILE A 510 -12.49 -2.93 -5.13
CA ILE A 510 -11.42 -2.33 -4.32
C ILE A 510 -10.07 -2.44 -5.05
N ALA A 511 -9.77 -3.57 -5.69
CA ALA A 511 -8.53 -3.77 -6.41
C ALA A 511 -8.38 -2.85 -7.64
N THR A 512 -9.49 -2.53 -8.31
CA THR A 512 -9.47 -1.82 -9.61
C THR A 512 -9.91 -0.36 -9.54
N ASN A 513 -10.94 -0.05 -8.76
CA ASN A 513 -11.51 1.28 -8.63
C ASN A 513 -10.59 2.19 -7.79
N LYS A 514 -10.29 3.38 -8.33
CA LYS A 514 -9.42 4.38 -7.71
C LYS A 514 -10.17 5.64 -7.25
N THR A 515 -11.47 5.51 -6.99
CA THR A 515 -12.32 6.64 -6.58
C THR A 515 -13.09 6.41 -5.29
N LEU A 516 -13.42 5.16 -4.98
CA LEU A 516 -14.14 4.79 -3.79
C LEU A 516 -13.28 5.04 -2.54
N LYS A 517 -13.78 5.90 -1.65
CA LYS A 517 -13.13 6.29 -0.39
C LYS A 517 -13.77 5.62 0.83
N VAL A 518 -15.06 5.33 0.78
CA VAL A 518 -15.82 4.82 1.92
C VAL A 518 -16.62 3.60 1.49
N LEU A 519 -16.36 2.47 2.14
CA LEU A 519 -17.14 1.24 1.99
C LEU A 519 -17.74 0.88 3.35
N ARG A 520 -19.07 0.89 3.41
CA ARG A 520 -19.82 0.42 4.58
C ARG A 520 -20.61 -0.83 4.25
N ILE A 521 -20.35 -1.89 4.99
CA ILE A 521 -20.95 -3.21 4.84
C ILE A 521 -21.31 -3.76 6.23
N ALA A 522 -21.69 -2.86 7.15
CA ALA A 522 -22.05 -3.22 8.52
C ALA A 522 -23.34 -4.04 8.57
N GLN A 523 -23.51 -4.89 9.59
CA GLN A 523 -24.72 -5.68 9.81
C GLN A 523 -25.11 -6.54 8.60
N ASN A 524 -24.15 -7.30 8.07
CA ASN A 524 -24.30 -8.25 6.99
C ASN A 524 -23.89 -9.67 7.46
N ASN A 525 -23.72 -10.61 6.53
CA ASN A 525 -23.37 -12.01 6.80
C ASN A 525 -21.90 -12.34 6.46
N LEU A 526 -20.98 -11.36 6.49
CA LEU A 526 -19.57 -11.62 6.23
C LEU A 526 -18.95 -12.46 7.35
N THR A 527 -18.09 -13.40 6.97
CA THR A 527 -17.24 -14.18 7.86
C THR A 527 -15.77 -13.82 7.66
N ASP A 528 -14.89 -14.50 8.42
CA ASP A 528 -13.44 -14.33 8.29
C ASP A 528 -12.93 -14.54 6.86
N ARG A 529 -13.60 -15.39 6.05
CA ARG A 529 -13.25 -15.63 4.64
C ARG A 529 -13.51 -14.40 3.77
N GLY A 530 -14.67 -13.78 3.90
CA GLY A 530 -15.01 -12.57 3.13
C GLY A 530 -14.08 -11.41 3.46
N ILE A 531 -13.73 -11.23 4.74
CA ILE A 531 -12.78 -10.19 5.16
C ILE A 531 -11.37 -10.47 4.66
N ALA A 532 -10.92 -11.74 4.61
CA ALA A 532 -9.60 -12.06 4.10
C ALA A 532 -9.42 -11.63 2.63
N VAL A 533 -10.45 -11.83 1.80
CA VAL A 533 -10.42 -11.40 0.39
C VAL A 533 -10.44 -9.88 0.26
N LEU A 534 -11.27 -9.18 1.06
CA LEU A 534 -11.27 -7.71 1.08
C LEU A 534 -9.92 -7.16 1.54
N ALA A 535 -9.30 -7.75 2.56
CA ALA A 535 -8.00 -7.35 3.07
C ALA A 535 -6.89 -7.57 2.04
N GLU A 536 -6.93 -8.66 1.26
CA GLU A 536 -5.99 -8.90 0.17
C GLU A 536 -6.11 -7.82 -0.92
N ALA A 537 -7.32 -7.48 -1.35
CA ALA A 537 -7.54 -6.40 -2.32
C ALA A 537 -7.12 -5.03 -1.78
N LEU A 538 -7.26 -4.78 -0.47
CA LEU A 538 -6.85 -3.53 0.16
C LEU A 538 -5.32 -3.34 0.23
N LEU A 539 -4.52 -4.38 0.06
CA LEU A 539 -3.06 -4.23 0.04
C LEU A 539 -2.59 -3.34 -1.11
N ASP A 540 -3.26 -3.42 -2.27
CA ASP A 540 -2.91 -2.68 -3.49
C ASP A 540 -3.82 -1.45 -3.72
N ASN A 541 -4.88 -1.31 -2.93
CA ASN A 541 -5.75 -0.14 -2.98
C ASN A 541 -5.17 1.02 -2.16
N ASP A 542 -5.13 2.20 -2.76
CA ASP A 542 -4.55 3.43 -2.21
C ASP A 542 -5.60 4.54 -2.05
N THR A 543 -6.89 4.20 -2.17
CA THR A 543 -7.99 5.19 -2.26
C THR A 543 -9.06 5.04 -1.20
N LEU A 544 -9.31 3.81 -0.73
CA LEU A 544 -10.25 3.54 0.35
C LEU A 544 -9.68 4.07 1.68
N GLU A 545 -10.43 4.97 2.31
CA GLU A 545 -10.10 5.65 3.56
C GLU A 545 -10.88 5.06 4.75
N GLU A 546 -12.14 4.68 4.56
CA GLU A 546 -13.03 4.13 5.60
C GLU A 546 -13.59 2.76 5.20
N LEU A 547 -13.42 1.77 6.09
CA LEU A 547 -14.04 0.44 6.02
C LEU A 547 -14.91 0.20 7.27
N ASP A 548 -16.23 0.13 7.08
CA ASP A 548 -17.18 -0.18 8.15
C ASP A 548 -17.71 -1.62 8.00
N ILE A 549 -17.27 -2.50 8.90
CA ILE A 549 -17.59 -3.95 8.92
C ILE A 549 -18.26 -4.36 10.22
N ARG A 550 -18.82 -3.40 10.97
CA ARG A 550 -19.51 -3.63 12.25
C ARG A 550 -20.60 -4.70 12.14
N GLN A 551 -20.94 -5.36 13.24
CA GLN A 551 -22.07 -6.31 13.32
C GLN A 551 -22.04 -7.45 12.27
N ASN A 552 -20.86 -7.88 11.83
CA ASN A 552 -20.65 -9.06 10.99
C ASN A 552 -20.16 -10.27 11.82
N LYS A 553 -20.09 -11.46 11.23
CA LYS A 553 -19.72 -12.72 11.91
C LYS A 553 -18.21 -12.95 11.92
N LEU A 554 -17.47 -11.94 12.39
CA LEU A 554 -16.01 -11.90 12.38
C LEU A 554 -15.41 -12.39 13.69
N SER A 555 -14.29 -13.09 13.64
CA SER A 555 -13.51 -13.59 14.78
C SER A 555 -12.12 -12.96 14.84
N ASP A 556 -11.33 -13.25 15.89
CA ASP A 556 -9.95 -12.77 16.02
C ASP A 556 -9.06 -13.09 14.79
N ALA A 557 -9.33 -14.19 14.07
CA ALA A 557 -8.61 -14.52 12.84
C ALA A 557 -8.74 -13.41 11.77
N SER A 558 -9.93 -12.83 11.62
CA SER A 558 -10.12 -11.69 10.72
C SER A 558 -9.44 -10.42 11.24
N GLY A 559 -9.37 -10.26 12.57
CA GLY A 559 -8.70 -9.14 13.21
C GLY A 559 -7.19 -9.15 12.93
N GLU A 560 -6.55 -10.32 13.01
CA GLU A 560 -5.12 -10.47 12.68
C GLU A 560 -4.85 -10.16 11.20
N VAL A 561 -5.73 -10.62 10.30
CA VAL A 561 -5.62 -10.34 8.86
C VAL A 561 -5.77 -8.84 8.57
N LEU A 562 -6.74 -8.17 9.19
CA LEU A 562 -6.92 -6.73 9.07
C LEU A 562 -5.73 -5.95 9.64
N LEU A 563 -5.20 -6.37 10.80
CA LEU A 563 -4.04 -5.75 11.41
C LEU A 563 -2.82 -5.83 10.48
N ASN A 564 -2.54 -7.01 9.92
CA ASN A 564 -1.43 -7.20 8.97
C ASN A 564 -1.64 -6.38 7.68
N MET A 565 -2.87 -6.33 7.16
CA MET A 565 -3.22 -5.49 6.02
C MET A 565 -2.97 -4.00 6.34
N LEU A 566 -3.45 -3.49 7.46
CA LEU A 566 -3.28 -2.09 7.86
C LEU A 566 -1.81 -1.71 8.09
N GLN A 567 -0.96 -2.65 8.48
CA GLN A 567 0.48 -2.42 8.57
C GLN A 567 1.11 -2.14 7.19
N ARG A 568 0.54 -2.66 6.10
CA ARG A 568 1.05 -2.50 4.73
C ARG A 568 0.30 -1.43 3.92
N ASN A 569 -1.01 -1.36 4.09
CA ASN A 569 -1.88 -0.39 3.44
C ASN A 569 -1.76 0.99 4.11
N ASN A 570 -1.71 2.07 3.34
CA ASN A 570 -1.56 3.44 3.86
C ASN A 570 -2.79 4.33 3.65
N SER A 571 -3.83 3.85 2.97
CA SER A 571 -5.02 4.64 2.65
C SER A 571 -6.10 4.51 3.73
N VAL A 572 -6.34 3.29 4.21
CA VAL A 572 -7.39 2.97 5.17
C VAL A 572 -7.01 3.52 6.53
N ASN A 573 -7.67 4.59 6.93
CA ASN A 573 -7.43 5.30 8.18
C ASN A 573 -8.55 5.12 9.21
N THR A 574 -9.71 4.61 8.79
CA THR A 574 -10.85 4.33 9.65
C THR A 574 -11.34 2.92 9.42
N VAL A 575 -11.25 2.06 10.45
CA VAL A 575 -11.87 0.73 10.44
C VAL A 575 -12.84 0.63 11.60
N ARG A 576 -14.10 0.31 11.32
CA ARG A 576 -15.12 0.10 12.36
C ARG A 576 -15.49 -1.38 12.43
N LEU A 577 -15.32 -1.98 13.61
CA LEU A 577 -15.57 -3.41 13.86
C LEU A 577 -16.39 -3.70 15.13
N ASP A 578 -17.05 -2.68 15.70
CA ASP A 578 -18.00 -2.83 16.80
C ASP A 578 -19.06 -3.92 16.53
N GLY A 579 -19.40 -4.70 17.56
CA GLY A 579 -20.42 -5.75 17.46
C GLY A 579 -20.00 -7.00 16.69
N THR A 580 -18.70 -7.16 16.43
CA THR A 580 -18.10 -8.41 15.94
C THR A 580 -17.67 -9.30 17.12
N ARG A 581 -17.05 -10.46 16.86
CA ARG A 581 -16.45 -11.34 17.90
C ARG A 581 -14.93 -11.19 17.98
N VAL A 582 -14.38 -10.08 17.49
CA VAL A 582 -12.98 -9.72 17.69
C VAL A 582 -12.80 -9.26 19.14
N SER A 583 -11.74 -9.72 19.79
CA SER A 583 -11.33 -9.35 21.14
C SER A 583 -11.13 -7.85 21.28
N VAL A 584 -11.36 -7.32 22.48
CA VAL A 584 -11.21 -5.89 22.76
C VAL A 584 -9.76 -5.45 22.60
N GLU A 585 -8.79 -6.30 23.00
CA GLU A 585 -7.36 -6.00 22.81
C GLU A 585 -7.03 -5.84 21.32
N LEU A 586 -7.37 -6.83 20.50
CA LEU A 586 -7.08 -6.81 19.07
C LEU A 586 -7.84 -5.70 18.33
N SER A 587 -9.07 -5.40 18.74
CA SER A 587 -9.82 -4.26 18.21
C SER A 587 -9.09 -2.94 18.49
N ASN A 588 -8.55 -2.75 19.69
CA ASN A 588 -7.77 -1.55 20.00
C ASN A 588 -6.51 -1.47 19.13
N GLU A 589 -5.80 -2.59 18.93
CA GLU A 589 -4.63 -2.63 18.04
C GLU A 589 -4.97 -2.26 16.59
N ILE A 590 -6.10 -2.75 16.06
CA ILE A 590 -6.59 -2.41 14.72
C ILE A 590 -6.92 -0.93 14.62
N HIS A 591 -7.61 -0.35 15.62
CA HIS A 591 -7.91 1.08 15.64
C HIS A 591 -6.64 1.93 15.72
N ILE A 592 -5.63 1.50 16.50
CA ILE A 592 -4.34 2.17 16.56
C ILE A 592 -3.64 2.08 15.19
N ALA A 593 -3.61 0.91 14.55
CA ALA A 593 -3.00 0.72 13.24
C ALA A 593 -3.68 1.57 12.15
N ALA A 594 -5.02 1.59 12.12
CA ALA A 594 -5.79 2.45 11.23
C ALA A 594 -5.53 3.94 11.52
N ASN A 595 -5.48 4.34 12.80
CA ASN A 595 -5.15 5.71 13.16
C ASN A 595 -3.74 6.10 12.72
N ILE A 596 -2.76 5.19 12.78
CA ILE A 596 -1.40 5.42 12.27
C ILE A 596 -1.42 5.70 10.75
N ASN A 597 -2.32 5.07 9.99
CA ASN A 597 -2.47 5.36 8.55
C ASN A 597 -3.06 6.75 8.27
N SER A 598 -3.69 7.40 9.25
CA SER A 598 -4.08 8.81 9.13
C SER A 598 -2.88 9.78 9.27
N GLN A 599 -1.76 9.28 9.79
CA GLN A 599 -0.53 10.03 10.08
C GLN A 599 0.43 9.99 8.88
N PRO A 600 1.47 10.84 8.85
CA PRO A 600 2.46 10.84 7.78
C PRO A 600 3.13 9.46 7.60
N LEU A 601 3.37 9.04 6.36
CA LEU A 601 3.99 7.74 6.04
C LEU A 601 5.35 7.55 6.74
N SER A 602 6.12 8.62 6.88
CA SER A 602 7.38 8.64 7.62
C SER A 602 7.23 8.25 9.10
N LEU A 603 6.11 8.60 9.76
CA LEU A 603 5.81 8.14 11.12
C LEU A 603 5.60 6.62 11.14
N LYS A 604 4.78 6.11 10.22
CA LYS A 604 4.47 4.69 10.16
C LYS A 604 5.72 3.84 9.91
N LEU A 605 6.57 4.27 8.98
CA LEU A 605 7.86 3.62 8.71
C LEU A 605 8.79 3.65 9.93
N ALA A 606 8.82 4.77 10.66
CA ALA A 606 9.59 4.88 11.90
C ALA A 606 9.08 3.91 12.98
N LEU A 607 7.78 3.86 13.23
CA LEU A 607 7.17 2.96 14.22
C LEU A 607 7.45 1.49 13.92
N PHE A 608 7.41 1.10 12.64
CA PHE A 608 7.71 -0.27 12.23
C PHE A 608 9.17 -0.65 12.51
N ARG A 609 10.12 0.24 12.19
CA ARG A 609 11.55 0.03 12.47
C ARG A 609 11.85 -0.02 13.97
N LEU A 610 11.15 0.81 14.76
CA LEU A 610 11.24 0.79 16.21
C LEU A 610 10.73 -0.53 16.80
N ALA A 611 9.59 -1.03 16.31
CA ALA A 611 9.01 -2.30 16.72
C ALA A 611 9.91 -3.50 16.40
N SER A 612 10.64 -3.47 15.27
CA SER A 612 11.59 -4.52 14.92
C SER A 612 12.88 -4.54 15.75
N LYS A 613 13.09 -3.55 16.64
CA LYS A 613 14.32 -3.38 17.43
C LYS A 613 15.59 -3.42 16.57
N ASP A 614 15.54 -2.72 15.43
CA ASP A 614 16.65 -2.66 14.50
C ASP A 614 17.76 -1.76 15.06
N ALA A 615 18.81 -2.38 15.61
CA ALA A 615 19.96 -1.67 16.18
C ALA A 615 20.73 -0.81 15.16
N THR A 616 20.49 -0.98 13.85
CA THR A 616 21.09 -0.11 12.81
C THR A 616 20.33 1.21 12.65
N PHE A 617 19.11 1.31 13.17
CA PHE A 617 18.24 2.47 13.05
C PHE A 617 18.56 3.51 14.14
N THR A 618 19.74 4.12 14.06
CA THR A 618 20.23 5.10 15.03
C THR A 618 19.73 6.52 14.76
N THR A 619 19.36 6.83 13.52
CA THR A 619 18.92 8.16 13.08
C THR A 619 17.46 8.14 12.66
N LEU A 620 16.63 8.88 13.39
CA LEU A 620 15.23 9.10 13.09
C LEU A 620 15.04 10.54 12.62
N ASP A 621 15.06 10.72 11.29
CA ASP A 621 14.83 12.02 10.65
C ASP A 621 13.41 12.15 10.10
N LEU A 622 12.66 13.07 10.70
CA LEU A 622 11.28 13.41 10.39
C LEU A 622 11.14 14.91 10.06
N SER A 623 12.22 15.53 9.55
CA SER A 623 12.31 16.98 9.34
C SER A 623 11.51 17.53 8.17
N VAL A 624 11.29 16.81 7.06
CA VAL A 624 10.61 17.41 5.90
C VAL A 624 9.72 16.42 5.16
N TYR A 625 8.42 16.73 5.23
CA TYR A 625 7.34 16.57 4.25
C TYR A 625 7.47 15.45 3.19
N ASP A 626 6.89 14.28 3.47
CA ASP A 626 6.53 13.27 2.45
C ASP A 626 5.21 13.63 1.71
N GLY A 627 5.02 14.92 1.45
CA GLY A 627 4.05 15.40 0.47
C GLY A 627 2.67 15.86 0.93
N GLN A 628 2.14 15.56 2.13
CA GLN A 628 0.75 16.01 2.45
C GLN A 628 0.39 16.43 3.90
N ARG A 629 1.15 16.12 4.96
CA ARG A 629 0.76 16.47 6.36
C ARG A 629 1.97 16.70 7.27
N TYR A 630 1.93 17.73 8.13
CA TYR A 630 2.91 17.99 9.19
C TYR A 630 2.70 17.07 10.39
N PHE A 631 3.74 16.77 11.17
CA PHE A 631 3.59 16.07 12.44
C PHE A 631 2.92 16.98 13.47
N THR A 632 1.93 16.43 14.18
CA THR A 632 1.18 17.11 15.24
C THR A 632 1.57 16.55 16.61
N ASP A 633 1.08 17.16 17.69
CA ASP A 633 1.27 16.66 19.06
C ASP A 633 0.83 15.19 19.22
N ASP A 634 -0.24 14.77 18.56
CA ASP A 634 -0.72 13.39 18.60
C ASP A 634 0.24 12.43 17.89
N SER A 635 0.77 12.85 16.73
CA SER A 635 1.78 12.10 15.98
C SER A 635 3.03 11.85 16.83
N VAL A 636 3.49 12.89 17.55
CA VAL A 636 4.65 12.83 18.44
C VAL A 636 4.38 11.96 19.66
N ARG A 637 3.18 12.00 20.24
CA ARG A 637 2.80 11.13 21.37
C ARG A 637 2.89 9.65 21.01
N ILE A 638 2.40 9.27 19.83
CA ILE A 638 2.50 7.89 19.33
C ILE A 638 3.98 7.50 19.16
N LEU A 639 4.79 8.40 18.58
CA LEU A 639 6.22 8.18 18.42
C LEU A 639 6.95 7.99 19.76
N CYS A 640 6.69 8.88 20.72
CA CYS A 640 7.31 8.84 22.05
C CYS A 640 6.94 7.57 22.83
N HIS A 641 5.73 7.04 22.63
CA HIS A 641 5.36 5.75 23.21
C HIS A 641 6.23 4.60 22.66
N ALA A 642 6.54 4.61 21.36
CA ALA A 642 7.41 3.62 20.74
C ALA A 642 8.90 3.81 21.07
N LEU A 643 9.33 5.04 21.33
CA LEU A 643 10.69 5.36 21.80
C LEU A 643 10.90 5.04 23.29
N HIS A 644 9.85 4.75 24.04
CA HIS A 644 9.97 4.42 25.46
C HIS A 644 10.79 3.14 25.64
N GLY A 645 11.89 3.23 26.41
CA GLY A 645 12.83 2.11 26.58
C GLY A 645 13.69 1.78 25.36
N ASN A 646 13.75 2.67 24.36
CA ASN A 646 14.69 2.57 23.25
C ASN A 646 16.11 2.99 23.66
N ASP A 647 17.09 2.16 23.36
CA ASP A 647 18.50 2.34 23.74
C ASP A 647 19.45 2.49 22.54
N TYR A 648 18.93 2.60 21.31
CA TYR A 648 19.72 2.64 20.08
C TYR A 648 19.51 3.87 19.19
N VAL A 649 18.37 4.56 19.28
CA VAL A 649 18.14 5.81 18.53
C VAL A 649 18.90 6.95 19.19
N THR A 650 19.89 7.49 18.48
CA THR A 650 20.76 8.56 18.95
C THR A 650 20.41 9.92 18.36
N VAL A 651 19.74 9.99 17.21
CA VAL A 651 19.35 11.26 16.57
C VAL A 651 17.84 11.28 16.35
N LEU A 652 17.18 12.30 16.90
CA LEU A 652 15.76 12.58 16.70
C LEU A 652 15.60 13.97 16.07
N ASN A 653 15.31 14.01 14.77
CA ASN A 653 15.12 15.26 14.04
C ASN A 653 13.62 15.45 13.73
N LEU A 654 12.99 16.43 14.38
CA LEU A 654 11.58 16.80 14.24
C LEU A 654 11.42 18.25 13.72
N THR A 655 12.42 18.75 12.98
CA THR A 655 12.42 20.09 12.38
C THR A 655 11.18 20.31 11.49
N GLU A 656 10.70 21.55 11.32
CA GLU A 656 9.61 21.91 10.38
C GLU A 656 8.27 21.17 10.59
N ASN A 657 7.84 21.02 11.84
CA ASN A 657 6.57 20.38 12.17
C ASN A 657 5.60 21.33 12.90
N THR A 658 4.42 20.82 13.26
CA THR A 658 3.40 21.53 14.04
C THR A 658 3.35 21.01 15.47
N ILE A 659 4.50 21.00 16.14
CA ILE A 659 4.66 20.53 17.52
C ILE A 659 4.48 21.71 18.48
N GLY A 660 3.56 21.56 19.42
CA GLY A 660 3.33 22.48 20.52
C GLY A 660 3.55 21.82 21.88
N LEU A 661 2.84 22.30 22.90
CA LEU A 661 3.03 21.88 24.29
C LEU A 661 2.83 20.38 24.51
N GLY A 662 1.78 19.78 23.92
CA GLY A 662 1.43 18.39 24.16
C GLY A 662 2.41 17.39 23.54
N GLY A 663 3.06 17.78 22.44
CA GLY A 663 4.13 17.02 21.81
C GLY A 663 5.45 17.16 22.56
N VAL A 664 5.82 18.38 22.98
CA VAL A 664 7.04 18.62 23.77
C VAL A 664 6.98 17.92 25.13
N GLU A 665 5.82 17.86 25.79
CA GLU A 665 5.62 17.08 27.02
C GLU A 665 5.96 15.59 26.80
N ALA A 666 5.50 15.01 25.69
CA ALA A 666 5.79 13.62 25.35
C ALA A 666 7.30 13.41 25.09
N ILE A 667 7.95 14.33 24.38
CA ILE A 667 9.40 14.27 24.11
C ILE A 667 10.19 14.39 25.42
N ALA A 668 9.83 15.35 26.27
CA ALA A 668 10.44 15.55 27.58
C ALA A 668 10.35 14.28 28.45
N SER A 669 9.23 13.55 28.38
CA SER A 669 9.04 12.28 29.10
C SER A 669 9.97 11.16 28.63
N VAL A 670 10.38 11.16 27.36
CA VAL A 670 11.36 10.20 26.80
C VAL A 670 12.77 10.63 27.14
N VAL A 671 13.09 11.91 26.95
CA VAL A 671 14.42 12.46 27.22
C VAL A 671 14.80 12.37 28.70
N ALA A 672 13.85 12.52 29.63
CA ALA A 672 14.11 12.40 31.06
C ALA A 672 14.41 10.96 31.54
N GLN A 673 14.25 9.94 30.68
CA GLN A 673 14.48 8.55 31.09
C GLN A 673 15.98 8.22 31.20
N PRO A 674 16.41 7.44 32.21
CA PRO A 674 17.79 7.00 32.33
C PRO A 674 18.29 6.15 31.16
N SER A 675 17.39 5.46 30.47
CA SER A 675 17.69 4.62 29.31
C SER A 675 17.72 5.37 27.97
N CYS A 676 17.46 6.68 27.97
CA CYS A 676 17.41 7.47 26.74
C CYS A 676 18.79 7.52 26.06
N ALA A 677 18.89 7.01 24.83
CA ALA A 677 20.12 7.05 24.03
C ALA A 677 20.24 8.28 23.11
N ILE A 678 19.23 9.16 23.09
CA ILE A 678 19.19 10.32 22.19
C ILE A 678 20.30 11.30 22.55
N GLN A 679 21.16 11.59 21.58
CA GLN A 679 22.28 12.53 21.65
C GLN A 679 21.98 13.84 20.92
N CYS A 680 21.22 13.80 19.82
CA CYS A 680 20.85 14.97 19.03
C CYS A 680 19.33 15.08 18.94
N LEU A 681 18.78 16.22 19.37
CA LEU A 681 17.36 16.55 19.29
C LEU A 681 17.17 17.85 18.51
N SER A 682 16.46 17.79 17.38
CA SER A 682 16.05 18.99 16.66
C SER A 682 14.54 19.21 16.74
N LEU A 683 14.15 20.40 17.21
CA LEU A 683 12.79 20.95 17.18
C LEU A 683 12.74 22.26 16.41
N ALA A 684 13.76 22.56 15.60
CA ALA A 684 13.82 23.80 14.85
C ALA A 684 12.59 24.00 13.95
N ARG A 685 12.24 25.25 13.67
CA ARG A 685 11.09 25.63 12.82
C ARG A 685 9.72 25.11 13.31
N ASN A 686 9.57 24.81 14.61
CA ASN A 686 8.28 24.53 15.23
C ASN A 686 7.74 25.79 15.95
N SER A 687 6.91 26.57 15.26
CA SER A 687 6.43 27.88 15.77
C SER A 687 5.57 27.80 17.03
N ALA A 688 4.96 26.65 17.33
CA ALA A 688 4.16 26.45 18.54
C ALA A 688 4.99 26.09 19.78
N VAL A 689 6.31 25.90 19.63
CA VAL A 689 7.24 25.73 20.76
C VAL A 689 7.54 27.11 21.34
N ASP A 690 6.99 27.37 22.52
CA ASP A 690 7.06 28.64 23.25
C ASP A 690 7.90 28.50 24.55
N ASP A 691 7.92 29.55 25.38
CA ASP A 691 8.63 29.55 26.67
C ASP A 691 8.15 28.44 27.62
N THR A 692 6.87 28.08 27.58
CA THR A 692 6.31 26.99 28.40
C THR A 692 6.92 25.65 28.00
N CYS A 693 7.07 25.43 26.69
CA CYS A 693 7.75 24.26 26.14
C CYS A 693 9.23 24.22 26.54
N ALA A 694 9.92 25.37 26.51
CA ALA A 694 11.31 25.48 26.95
C ALA A 694 11.49 25.15 28.44
N GLU A 695 10.55 25.56 29.31
CA GLU A 695 10.56 25.22 30.74
C GLU A 695 10.40 23.69 30.96
N LEU A 696 9.55 23.01 30.17
CA LEU A 696 9.42 21.54 30.22
C LEU A 696 10.70 20.83 29.75
N LEU A 697 11.29 21.28 28.65
CA LEU A 697 12.57 20.75 28.16
C LEU A 697 13.69 20.96 29.16
N ALA A 698 13.77 22.13 29.81
CA ALA A 698 14.75 22.43 30.84
C ALA A 698 14.68 21.43 32.01
N ASN A 699 13.48 21.05 32.45
CA ASN A 699 13.31 20.04 33.49
C ASN A 699 13.80 18.65 33.06
N ALA A 700 13.55 18.27 31.79
CA ALA A 700 14.05 17.01 31.25
C ALA A 700 15.58 17.02 31.07
N PHE A 701 16.16 18.14 30.62
CA PHE A 701 17.60 18.31 30.43
C PHE A 701 18.36 18.19 31.75
N ALA A 702 17.82 18.69 32.85
CA ALA A 702 18.43 18.55 34.17
C ALA A 702 18.63 17.10 34.62
N GLN A 703 17.79 16.16 34.14
CA GLN A 703 17.86 14.73 34.50
C GLN A 703 18.50 13.86 33.42
N ASN A 704 18.67 14.38 32.21
CA ASN A 704 19.23 13.65 31.09
C ASN A 704 20.77 13.67 31.14
N GLY A 705 21.42 12.55 30.79
CA GLY A 705 22.89 12.43 30.71
C GLY A 705 23.42 12.04 29.32
N SER A 706 22.57 11.91 28.31
CA SER A 706 22.90 11.42 26.97
C SER A 706 22.87 12.48 25.88
N LEU A 707 22.03 13.51 26.03
CA LEU A 707 21.82 14.58 25.07
C LEU A 707 23.07 15.46 24.98
N VAL A 708 23.56 15.68 23.76
CA VAL A 708 24.75 16.46 23.43
C VAL A 708 24.37 17.74 22.68
N GLU A 709 23.43 17.63 21.73
CA GLU A 709 23.06 18.71 20.83
C GLU A 709 21.54 18.91 20.83
N VAL A 710 21.11 20.17 20.92
CA VAL A 710 19.71 20.58 20.81
C VAL A 710 19.57 21.72 19.81
N ASP A 711 18.68 21.56 18.83
CA ASP A 711 18.36 22.62 17.88
C ASP A 711 16.94 23.15 18.10
N LEU A 712 16.84 24.43 18.48
CA LEU A 712 15.61 25.17 18.75
C LEU A 712 15.51 26.42 17.85
N ARG A 713 16.25 26.50 16.75
CA ARG A 713 16.20 27.65 15.82
C ARG A 713 14.80 27.86 15.27
N GLU A 714 14.43 29.12 15.00
CA GLU A 714 13.12 29.46 14.41
C GLU A 714 11.89 28.92 15.20
N THR A 715 12.03 28.80 16.53
CA THR A 715 10.91 28.57 17.47
C THR A 715 10.43 29.90 18.10
N SER A 716 9.32 29.88 18.85
CA SER A 716 8.75 31.07 19.52
C SER A 716 9.28 31.26 20.95
N ILE A 717 10.45 30.69 21.26
CA ILE A 717 11.10 30.86 22.57
C ILE A 717 11.66 32.28 22.68
N THR A 718 11.42 32.92 23.83
CA THR A 718 11.92 34.25 24.16
C THR A 718 13.03 34.16 25.21
N ASP A 719 13.53 35.31 25.66
CA ASP A 719 14.53 35.44 26.73
C ASP A 719 14.16 34.64 28.00
N ARG A 720 12.87 34.53 28.32
CA ARG A 720 12.42 33.76 29.50
C ARG A 720 12.71 32.26 29.34
N GLY A 721 12.35 31.67 28.21
CA GLY A 721 12.59 30.25 27.96
C GLY A 721 14.09 29.93 27.85
N VAL A 722 14.88 30.81 27.21
CA VAL A 722 16.34 30.63 27.14
C VAL A 722 17.00 30.70 28.53
N LEU A 723 16.49 31.54 29.43
CA LEU A 723 16.97 31.59 30.82
C LEU A 723 16.65 30.31 31.58
N ALA A 724 15.47 29.72 31.36
CA ALA A 724 15.10 28.43 31.95
C ALA A 724 16.03 27.30 31.46
N LEU A 725 16.31 27.25 30.15
CA LEU A 725 17.28 26.32 29.56
C LEU A 725 18.67 26.50 30.18
N SER A 726 19.16 27.76 30.28
CA SER A 726 20.46 28.09 30.88
C SER A 726 20.56 27.62 32.33
N THR A 727 19.48 27.75 33.10
CA THR A 727 19.44 27.29 34.50
C THR A 727 19.55 25.77 34.60
N SER A 728 18.93 25.02 33.69
CA SER A 728 19.03 23.54 33.67
C SER A 728 20.44 23.03 33.35
N LEU A 729 21.20 23.78 32.54
CA LEU A 729 22.60 23.45 32.20
C LEU A 729 23.54 23.54 33.41
N GLN A 730 23.14 24.18 34.50
CA GLN A 730 23.92 24.15 35.73
C GLN A 730 23.98 22.73 36.33
N GLN A 731 22.93 21.94 36.14
CA GLN A 731 22.83 20.56 36.63
C GLN A 731 23.20 19.53 35.55
N ASN A 732 22.97 19.85 34.27
CA ASN A 732 23.32 19.00 33.14
C ASN A 732 24.81 19.17 32.74
N ASN A 733 25.50 18.07 32.44
CA ASN A 733 26.89 18.08 31.99
C ASN A 733 27.09 17.44 30.60
N SER A 734 26.03 16.94 29.97
CA SER A 734 26.11 16.22 28.69
C SER A 734 25.95 17.15 27.50
N ILE A 735 25.08 18.16 27.61
CA ILE A 735 24.72 19.07 26.52
C ILE A 735 25.86 20.06 26.26
N GLN A 736 26.33 20.10 25.02
CA GLN A 736 27.46 20.89 24.55
C GLN A 736 27.02 21.98 23.57
N SER A 737 25.96 21.76 22.80
CA SER A 737 25.42 22.71 21.83
C SER A 737 23.92 22.87 22.01
N ILE A 738 23.46 24.12 22.14
CA ILE A 738 22.05 24.48 21.99
C ILE A 738 21.97 25.63 20.98
N PHE A 739 21.29 25.39 19.86
CA PHE A 739 20.98 26.43 18.88
C PHE A 739 19.64 27.09 19.25
N ILE A 740 19.67 28.36 19.63
CA ILE A 740 18.48 29.12 20.05
C ILE A 740 17.88 29.95 18.90
N PRO A 741 16.60 30.36 18.99
CA PRO A 741 15.98 31.20 17.97
C PRO A 741 16.50 32.65 17.99
N GLU A 742 16.40 33.34 16.85
CA GLU A 742 16.84 34.75 16.69
C GLU A 742 16.06 35.75 17.56
N SER A 743 14.93 35.33 18.12
CA SER A 743 14.10 36.12 19.06
C SER A 743 14.79 36.37 20.41
N ALA A 744 15.82 35.59 20.75
CA ALA A 744 16.56 35.74 22.00
C ALA A 744 17.55 36.92 21.93
N SER A 745 17.58 37.74 22.98
CA SER A 745 18.52 38.86 23.08
C SER A 745 19.97 38.38 23.18
N GLY A 746 20.89 39.20 22.67
CA GLY A 746 22.33 38.89 22.72
C GLY A 746 22.86 38.73 24.15
N GLU A 747 22.23 39.38 25.14
CA GLU A 747 22.61 39.24 26.55
C GLU A 747 22.27 37.84 27.10
N VAL A 748 21.06 37.35 26.84
CA VAL A 748 20.63 36.02 27.31
C VAL A 748 21.32 34.91 26.52
N SER A 749 21.55 35.11 25.22
CA SER A 749 22.40 34.23 24.43
C SER A 749 23.81 34.12 25.00
N ALA A 750 24.40 35.22 25.47
CA ALA A 750 25.73 35.19 26.07
C ALA A 750 25.75 34.39 27.38
N VAL A 751 24.68 34.46 28.20
CA VAL A 751 24.54 33.62 29.40
C VAL A 751 24.47 32.14 29.03
N LEU A 752 23.65 31.78 28.04
CA LEU A 752 23.55 30.40 27.57
C LEU A 752 24.88 29.90 26.99
N SER A 753 25.52 30.68 26.12
CA SER A 753 26.82 30.34 25.53
C SER A 753 27.88 30.16 26.60
N ARG A 754 27.85 30.96 27.68
CA ARG A 754 28.73 30.78 28.83
C ARG A 754 28.47 29.44 29.52
N GLU A 755 27.23 29.09 29.82
CA GLU A 755 26.88 27.81 30.47
C GLU A 755 27.22 26.60 29.59
N LEU A 756 26.99 26.67 28.28
CA LEU A 756 27.41 25.63 27.34
C LEU A 756 28.94 25.51 27.27
N MET A 757 29.65 26.64 27.26
CA MET A 757 31.10 26.67 27.29
C MET A 757 31.66 26.17 28.61
N LEU A 758 30.88 26.17 29.71
CA LEU A 758 31.23 25.49 30.96
C LEU A 758 31.01 23.97 30.85
N ASN A 759 29.97 23.52 30.14
CA ASN A 759 29.68 22.10 29.91
C ASN A 759 30.68 21.39 29.01
N THR A 760 31.37 22.11 28.13
CA THR A 760 32.48 21.55 27.33
C THR A 760 33.76 21.34 28.13
N GLN A 761 33.84 21.85 29.37
CA GLN A 761 35.05 21.79 30.20
C GLN A 761 35.11 20.51 31.06
N THR A 762 36.18 20.35 31.83
CA THR A 762 36.29 19.29 32.84
C THR A 762 35.28 19.54 33.97
N LEU A 763 34.74 18.45 34.53
CA LEU A 763 33.82 18.51 35.68
C LEU A 763 34.44 19.25 36.87
N THR A 764 35.76 19.09 37.05
CA THR A 764 36.57 19.80 38.03
C THR A 764 36.53 21.32 37.84
N LEU A 765 36.80 21.81 36.61
CA LEU A 765 36.79 23.24 36.30
C LEU A 765 35.40 23.86 36.51
N LYS A 766 34.34 23.19 36.04
CA LYS A 766 32.94 23.66 36.20
C LYS A 766 32.57 23.83 37.68
N SER A 767 33.00 22.93 38.55
CA SER A 767 32.75 23.01 40.00
C SER A 767 33.56 24.11 40.73
N LEU A 768 34.76 24.41 40.23
CA LEU A 768 35.71 25.34 40.85
C LEU A 768 35.41 26.81 40.52
N LEU A 769 34.96 27.10 39.29
CA LEU A 769 34.77 28.48 38.81
C LEU A 769 33.85 29.36 39.70
N PRO A 770 32.69 28.87 40.20
CA PRO A 770 31.84 29.66 41.11
C PRO A 770 32.55 30.01 42.43
N HIS A 771 33.36 29.10 42.97
CA HIS A 771 34.09 29.29 44.22
C HIS A 771 35.26 30.27 44.06
N VAL A 772 35.93 30.24 42.91
CA VAL A 772 37.02 31.16 42.55
C VAL A 772 36.47 32.58 42.34
N ALA A 773 35.37 32.73 41.60
CA ALA A 773 34.73 34.04 41.43
C ALA A 773 34.20 34.65 42.75
N GLY A 774 33.81 33.80 43.70
CA GLY A 774 33.28 34.20 45.02
C GLY A 774 34.31 34.61 46.08
N ASN A 775 35.61 34.71 45.75
CA ASN A 775 36.68 35.04 46.70
C ASN A 775 36.70 34.15 47.95
N HIS A 776 36.55 32.84 47.76
CA HIS A 776 36.51 31.93 48.90
C HIS A 776 37.86 31.95 49.67
N PRO A 777 37.89 32.30 50.97
CA PRO A 777 39.13 32.64 51.68
C PRO A 777 40.10 31.47 51.88
N SER A 778 39.67 30.23 51.65
CA SER A 778 40.53 29.04 51.74
C SER A 778 41.27 28.70 50.45
N ILE A 779 40.94 29.35 49.32
CA ILE A 779 41.53 29.04 48.02
C ILE A 779 42.62 30.08 47.72
N THR A 780 43.85 29.74 48.13
CA THR A 780 45.05 30.55 47.90
C THR A 780 45.96 29.95 46.82
N SER A 781 45.88 28.65 46.60
CA SER A 781 46.57 27.93 45.53
C SER A 781 45.54 27.19 44.69
N LEU A 782 45.54 27.44 43.39
CA LEU A 782 44.67 26.81 42.41
C LEU A 782 45.53 25.96 41.48
N SER A 783 45.36 24.65 41.50
CA SER A 783 45.97 23.74 40.53
C SER A 783 44.85 23.09 39.73
N VAL A 784 44.91 23.21 38.41
CA VAL A 784 43.93 22.64 37.49
C VAL A 784 44.68 21.74 36.51
N GLN A 785 44.49 20.44 36.69
CA GLN A 785 45.14 19.41 35.89
C GLN A 785 44.12 18.72 34.97
N SER A 786 44.61 18.12 33.89
CA SER A 786 43.81 17.33 32.96
C SER A 786 43.30 16.04 33.61
N ASP A 787 41.98 15.82 33.63
CA ASP A 787 41.32 14.63 34.21
C ASP A 787 41.29 13.41 33.27
N GLY A 788 42.21 13.34 32.30
CA GLY A 788 42.38 12.19 31.39
C GLY A 788 41.42 12.15 30.19
N GLU A 789 40.15 12.55 30.33
CA GLU A 789 39.16 12.55 29.21
C GLU A 789 39.05 13.88 28.47
N ARG A 790 39.33 15.01 29.13
CA ARG A 790 39.28 16.37 28.56
C ARG A 790 40.48 17.17 29.05
N VAL A 791 41.14 17.87 28.13
CA VAL A 791 42.35 18.67 28.41
C VAL A 791 41.97 20.15 28.49
N ILE A 792 42.63 20.92 29.37
CA ILE A 792 42.42 22.37 29.47
C ILE A 792 43.04 23.03 28.24
N ASP A 793 42.25 23.76 27.47
CA ASP A 793 42.67 24.50 26.28
C ASP A 793 42.62 26.02 26.50
N ASP A 794 42.92 26.80 25.46
CA ASP A 794 42.91 28.27 25.54
C ASP A 794 41.55 28.86 25.95
N THR A 795 40.45 28.17 25.60
CA THR A 795 39.08 28.59 25.90
C THR A 795 38.75 28.33 27.38
N SER A 796 39.18 27.16 27.89
CA SER A 796 39.12 26.86 29.32
C SER A 796 39.87 27.90 30.14
N LEU A 797 41.07 28.28 29.69
CA LEU A 797 41.91 29.27 30.36
C LEU A 797 41.28 30.67 30.32
N GLN A 798 40.60 31.05 29.23
CA GLN A 798 39.86 32.32 29.13
C GLN A 798 38.78 32.43 30.22
N LEU A 799 37.98 31.38 30.43
CA LEU A 799 36.97 31.35 31.48
C LEU A 799 37.57 31.47 32.88
N LEU A 800 38.70 30.80 33.09
CA LEU A 800 39.42 30.86 34.35
C LEU A 800 39.97 32.27 34.61
N CYS A 801 40.53 32.92 33.59
CA CYS A 801 41.02 34.30 33.67
C CYS A 801 39.88 35.28 33.99
N LEU A 802 38.71 35.12 33.37
CA LEU A 802 37.52 35.92 33.69
C LEU A 802 37.07 35.76 35.14
N ALA A 803 37.14 34.56 35.71
CA ALA A 803 36.83 34.32 37.12
C ALA A 803 37.90 34.91 38.06
N LEU A 804 39.16 34.93 37.64
CA LEU A 804 40.31 35.42 38.42
C LEU A 804 40.49 36.95 38.38
N LEU A 805 39.90 37.64 37.40
CA LEU A 805 39.98 39.11 37.25
C LEU A 805 39.52 39.85 38.52
N SER A 806 38.43 39.37 39.15
CA SER A 806 37.92 39.91 40.41
C SER A 806 38.40 39.15 41.65
N ASN A 807 39.23 38.11 41.46
CA ASN A 807 39.72 37.29 42.56
C ASN A 807 40.90 37.97 43.26
N ASN A 808 40.86 38.03 44.58
CA ASN A 808 41.93 38.61 45.40
C ASN A 808 42.54 37.62 46.42
N THR A 809 42.17 36.34 46.35
CA THR A 809 42.61 35.31 47.31
C THR A 809 43.70 34.41 46.73
N VAL A 810 43.69 34.15 45.43
CA VAL A 810 44.59 33.22 44.74
C VAL A 810 45.95 33.88 44.50
N THR A 811 47.00 33.26 45.04
CA THR A 811 48.41 33.68 44.90
C THR A 811 49.24 32.71 44.06
N ARG A 812 48.84 31.44 43.96
CA ARG A 812 49.44 30.45 43.07
C ARG A 812 48.40 29.91 42.09
N LEU A 813 48.70 29.99 40.79
CA LEU A 813 47.91 29.38 39.72
C LEU A 813 48.79 28.38 38.98
N ASP A 814 48.39 27.12 38.97
CA ASP A 814 49.08 26.03 38.29
C ASP A 814 48.12 25.41 37.26
N VAL A 815 48.48 25.54 36.00
CA VAL A 815 47.79 24.96 34.84
C VAL A 815 48.78 24.16 33.98
N SER A 816 49.77 23.54 34.63
CA SER A 816 50.76 22.68 33.98
C SER A 816 50.13 21.40 33.38
N ASN A 817 50.78 20.84 32.37
CA ASN A 817 50.41 19.61 31.64
C ASN A 817 49.05 19.68 30.93
N ASN A 818 48.81 20.79 30.21
CA ASN A 818 47.57 21.06 29.48
C ASN A 818 47.84 21.40 28.00
N GLN A 819 46.84 21.87 27.26
CA GLN A 819 46.95 22.22 25.83
C GLN A 819 46.94 23.74 25.58
N ILE A 820 47.51 24.52 26.50
CA ILE A 820 47.57 25.98 26.40
C ILE A 820 48.59 26.38 25.32
N THR A 821 48.19 27.30 24.43
CA THR A 821 49.02 27.86 23.36
C THR A 821 49.32 29.34 23.61
N ALA A 822 49.99 30.01 22.66
CA ALA A 822 50.23 31.46 22.72
C ALA A 822 48.93 32.29 22.90
N ARG A 823 47.81 31.82 22.35
CA ARG A 823 46.51 32.51 22.48
C ARG A 823 45.95 32.43 23.90
N GLY A 824 46.15 31.31 24.60
CA GLY A 824 45.81 31.22 26.02
C GLY A 824 46.67 32.16 26.87
N ILE A 825 47.95 32.35 26.50
CA ILE A 825 48.84 33.31 27.17
C ILE A 825 48.42 34.77 26.95
N GLU A 826 47.76 35.10 25.84
CA GLU A 826 47.14 36.42 25.65
C GLU A 826 46.13 36.75 26.76
N TYR A 827 45.19 35.84 27.02
CA TYR A 827 44.20 36.02 28.09
C TYR A 827 44.84 36.07 29.48
N LEU A 828 45.88 35.28 29.70
CA LEU A 828 46.65 35.31 30.95
C LEU A 828 47.41 36.63 31.11
N ALA A 829 47.99 37.17 30.04
CA ALA A 829 48.69 38.44 30.06
C ALA A 829 47.74 39.61 30.37
N ASP A 830 46.52 39.59 29.84
CA ASP A 830 45.48 40.58 30.15
C ASP A 830 45.03 40.50 31.61
N LEU A 831 44.86 39.28 32.14
CA LEU A 831 44.58 39.05 33.55
C LEU A 831 45.70 39.66 34.42
N LEU A 832 46.95 39.32 34.14
CA LEU A 832 48.12 39.73 34.95
C LEU A 832 48.41 41.22 34.85
N GLN A 833 48.01 41.92 33.79
CA GLN A 833 48.10 43.38 33.75
C GLN A 833 47.24 44.06 34.84
N SER A 834 46.11 43.45 35.18
CA SER A 834 45.15 44.01 36.16
C SER A 834 45.21 43.34 37.54
N ASN A 835 45.56 42.05 37.58
CA ASN A 835 45.64 41.26 38.80
C ASN A 835 47.03 41.37 39.44
N SER A 836 47.08 41.85 40.68
CA SER A 836 48.31 41.98 41.46
C SER A 836 48.44 40.93 42.58
N THR A 837 47.56 39.93 42.63
CA THR A 837 47.55 38.93 43.72
C THR A 837 48.30 37.66 43.36
N ILE A 838 48.31 37.29 42.08
CA ILE A 838 49.04 36.11 41.60
C ILE A 838 50.55 36.37 41.68
N GLN A 839 51.24 35.46 42.37
CA GLN A 839 52.68 35.48 42.60
C GLN A 839 53.42 34.35 41.89
N GLN A 840 52.75 33.21 41.69
CA GLN A 840 53.34 32.00 41.12
C GLN A 840 52.46 31.43 40.01
N LEU A 841 53.08 31.12 38.87
CA LEU A 841 52.43 30.56 37.67
C LEU A 841 53.07 29.24 37.25
N GLY A 842 52.31 28.14 37.32
CA GLY A 842 52.69 26.85 36.75
C GLY A 842 52.18 26.73 35.31
N LEU A 843 53.08 26.75 34.33
CA LEU A 843 52.77 26.65 32.89
C LEU A 843 53.52 25.50 32.20
N ALA A 844 54.21 24.65 32.97
CA ALA A 844 55.02 23.57 32.44
C ALA A 844 54.20 22.55 31.63
N GLY A 845 54.77 21.89 30.62
CA GLY A 845 54.12 20.82 29.86
C GLY A 845 52.94 21.26 28.98
N ASN A 846 52.99 22.49 28.43
CA ASN A 846 51.97 23.06 27.54
C ASN A 846 52.50 23.20 26.08
N ARG A 847 51.75 23.88 25.21
CA ARG A 847 52.12 24.16 23.80
C ARG A 847 52.48 25.64 23.57
N ILE A 848 53.09 26.28 24.55
CA ILE A 848 53.49 27.68 24.49
C ILE A 848 54.73 27.80 23.60
N ASN A 849 54.65 28.57 22.52
CA ASN A 849 55.78 28.83 21.62
C ASN A 849 56.49 30.16 21.96
N ASP A 850 57.50 30.53 21.18
CA ASP A 850 58.24 31.80 21.36
C ASP A 850 57.35 33.06 21.33
N GLU A 851 56.24 33.04 20.61
CA GLU A 851 55.28 34.16 20.57
C GLU A 851 54.58 34.31 21.92
N GLY A 852 54.07 33.21 22.49
CA GLY A 852 53.50 33.20 23.83
C GLY A 852 54.50 33.61 24.91
N ALA A 853 55.76 33.16 24.80
CA ALA A 853 56.83 33.58 25.70
C ALA A 853 57.08 35.10 25.64
N LYS A 854 57.14 35.69 24.45
CA LYS A 854 57.29 37.15 24.26
C LYS A 854 56.12 37.95 24.84
N MET A 855 54.89 37.45 24.72
CA MET A 855 53.72 38.08 25.33
C MET A 855 53.81 38.08 26.85
N LEU A 856 54.27 36.96 27.43
CA LEU A 856 54.52 36.85 28.87
C LEU A 856 55.64 37.81 29.31
N THR A 857 56.76 37.89 28.57
CA THR A 857 57.85 38.85 28.79
C THR A 857 57.31 40.28 28.86
N LYS A 858 56.54 40.70 27.85
CA LYS A 858 55.92 42.04 27.80
C LYS A 858 54.97 42.30 28.96
N CYS A 859 54.21 41.30 29.39
CA CYS A 859 53.35 41.42 30.56
C CYS A 859 54.17 41.61 31.84
N LEU A 860 55.21 40.80 32.04
CA LEU A 860 56.11 40.84 33.21
C LEU A 860 56.95 42.12 33.30
N GLU A 861 57.14 42.86 32.20
CA GLU A 861 57.70 44.23 32.25
C GLU A 861 56.82 45.16 33.10
N THR A 862 55.50 44.99 33.03
CA THR A 862 54.52 45.82 33.75
C THR A 862 54.03 45.21 35.06
N ASN A 863 53.85 43.89 35.10
CA ASN A 863 53.43 43.17 36.29
C ASN A 863 54.63 42.93 37.22
N ASN A 864 54.48 43.33 38.49
CA ASN A 864 55.50 43.17 39.53
C ASN A 864 55.09 42.14 40.61
N SER A 865 53.92 41.51 40.51
CA SER A 865 53.44 40.55 41.50
C SER A 865 53.96 39.14 41.24
N VAL A 866 54.11 38.77 39.96
CA VAL A 866 54.58 37.44 39.55
C VAL A 866 56.09 37.35 39.73
N THR A 867 56.51 36.40 40.56
CA THR A 867 57.91 36.15 40.93
C THR A 867 58.42 34.80 40.47
N ILE A 868 57.51 33.84 40.22
CA ILE A 868 57.84 32.49 39.78
C ILE A 868 56.95 32.14 38.59
N VAL A 869 57.56 31.69 37.50
CA VAL A 869 56.86 31.08 36.36
C VAL A 869 57.62 29.81 35.99
N GLU A 870 56.92 28.69 35.94
CA GLU A 870 57.45 27.40 35.51
C GLU A 870 57.05 27.18 34.04
N LEU A 871 58.00 27.24 33.11
CA LEU A 871 57.77 27.11 31.65
C LEU A 871 58.35 25.83 31.04
N ASP A 872 58.83 24.92 31.87
CA ASP A 872 59.51 23.70 31.43
C ASP A 872 58.60 22.85 30.53
N GLU A 873 59.18 22.03 29.64
CA GLU A 873 58.42 21.17 28.72
C GLU A 873 57.44 21.90 27.76
N ASN A 874 57.77 23.14 27.35
CA ASN A 874 57.08 23.87 26.28
C ASN A 874 57.99 24.07 25.05
N PRO A 875 57.44 24.24 23.83
CA PRO A 875 58.22 24.49 22.61
C PRO A 875 58.76 25.95 22.53
N ILE A 876 59.56 26.36 23.52
CA ILE A 876 60.17 27.69 23.62
C ILE A 876 61.68 27.56 23.41
N THR A 877 62.26 28.47 22.64
CA THR A 877 63.72 28.55 22.45
C THR A 877 64.44 28.94 23.74
N GLU A 878 65.68 28.45 23.93
CA GLU A 878 66.51 28.79 25.09
C GLU A 878 66.68 30.31 25.26
N HIS A 879 66.71 31.05 24.15
CA HIS A 879 66.81 32.51 24.15
C HIS A 879 65.58 33.18 24.78
N CYS A 880 64.36 32.81 24.35
CA CYS A 880 63.13 33.38 24.88
C CYS A 880 62.89 32.97 26.36
N LEU A 881 63.26 31.74 26.74
CA LEU A 881 63.24 31.31 28.13
C LEU A 881 64.19 32.13 29.00
N ALA A 882 65.39 32.43 28.50
CA ALA A 882 66.35 33.26 29.22
C ALA A 882 65.82 34.68 29.47
N GLU A 883 65.10 35.27 28.51
CA GLU A 883 64.46 36.59 28.67
C GLU A 883 63.38 36.58 29.76
N VAL A 884 62.49 35.58 29.75
CA VAL A 884 61.44 35.44 30.78
C VAL A 884 62.06 35.26 32.16
N TYR A 885 63.02 34.34 32.32
CA TYR A 885 63.68 34.10 33.60
C TYR A 885 64.53 35.30 34.06
N TYR A 886 65.10 36.08 33.14
CA TYR A 886 65.80 37.31 33.45
C TYR A 886 64.84 38.35 34.05
N LEU A 887 63.68 38.59 33.43
CA LEU A 887 62.65 39.48 33.99
C LEU A 887 62.09 38.98 35.31
N LEU A 888 61.93 37.66 35.50
CA LEU A 888 61.49 37.11 36.78
C LEU A 888 62.51 37.29 37.89
N ARG A 889 63.80 37.16 37.60
CA ARG A 889 64.88 37.50 38.55
C ARG A 889 64.82 38.97 38.93
N ILE A 890 64.52 39.85 37.97
CA ILE A 890 64.35 41.28 38.23
C ILE A 890 63.10 41.55 39.06
N ASN A 891 61.97 40.90 38.75
CA ASN A 891 60.74 41.00 39.55
C ASN A 891 60.89 40.41 40.95
N SER A 892 61.84 39.49 41.15
CA SER A 892 62.22 38.97 42.48
C SER A 892 63.18 39.90 43.25
N GLY A 893 63.80 40.87 42.59
CA GLY A 893 64.74 41.85 43.14
C GLY A 893 64.11 43.23 43.48
N PRO A 894 64.91 44.22 43.90
CA PRO A 894 64.41 45.54 44.33
C PRO A 894 63.76 46.33 43.19
N LEU A 895 62.60 46.95 43.44
CA LEU A 895 61.77 47.60 42.40
C LEU A 895 62.53 48.73 41.67
N ARG A 896 63.45 49.39 42.38
CA ARG A 896 64.31 50.47 41.85
C ARG A 896 65.35 50.00 40.84
N LEU A 897 65.84 48.76 40.95
CA LEU A 897 66.80 48.20 39.99
C LEU A 897 66.17 48.05 38.59
N LYS A 898 64.91 47.61 38.55
CA LYS A 898 64.10 47.53 37.31
C LYS A 898 63.91 48.90 36.66
N GLN A 899 63.63 49.93 37.46
CA GLN A 899 63.46 51.32 36.95
C GLN A 899 64.76 51.88 36.35
N VAL A 900 65.91 51.63 36.99
CA VAL A 900 67.21 52.09 36.51
C VAL A 900 67.63 51.36 35.23
N MET A 901 67.32 50.08 35.10
CA MET A 901 67.58 49.33 33.87
C MET A 901 66.81 49.88 32.66
N VAL A 902 65.53 50.19 32.83
CA VAL A 902 64.72 50.81 31.77
C VAL A 902 65.33 52.15 31.37
N ALA A 903 65.72 52.98 32.33
CA ALA A 903 66.32 54.28 32.08
C ALA A 903 67.69 54.20 31.35
N ILE A 904 68.54 53.23 31.72
CA ILE A 904 69.83 52.98 31.06
C ILE A 904 69.65 52.40 29.65
N ALA A 905 68.70 51.48 29.45
CA ALA A 905 68.38 50.91 28.14
C ALA A 905 67.83 51.96 27.16
N SER A 906 67.13 52.98 27.67
CA SER A 906 66.65 54.13 26.89
C SER A 906 67.70 55.22 26.63
N ASP A 907 68.96 55.01 27.04
CA ASP A 907 70.08 55.95 26.89
C ASP A 907 69.77 57.37 27.43
N ASP A 908 69.11 57.46 28.59
CA ASP A 908 68.71 58.73 29.17
C ASP A 908 69.91 59.53 29.68
N VAL A 909 70.36 60.49 28.87
CA VAL A 909 71.51 61.37 29.12
C VAL A 909 71.35 62.27 30.36
N ASN A 910 70.15 62.40 30.92
CA ASN A 910 69.88 63.24 32.09
C ASN A 910 70.11 62.52 33.42
N LEU A 911 70.14 61.19 33.42
CA LEU A 911 70.32 60.41 34.64
C LEU A 911 71.80 60.39 35.04
N ARG A 912 72.20 61.36 35.86
CA ARG A 912 73.58 61.50 36.37
C ARG A 912 73.80 60.85 37.74
N LYS A 913 72.73 60.73 38.52
CA LYS A 913 72.76 60.24 39.90
C LYS A 913 71.84 59.04 40.08
N LEU A 914 72.32 58.01 40.78
CA LEU A 914 71.55 56.86 41.21
C LEU A 914 71.41 56.83 42.73
N GLU A 915 70.19 56.62 43.24
CA GLU A 915 69.90 56.54 44.68
C GLU A 915 69.15 55.25 45.04
N PHE A 916 69.82 54.35 45.77
CA PHE A 916 69.29 53.04 46.17
C PHE A 916 69.13 52.90 47.69
N ASN A 917 68.97 54.01 48.40
CA ASN A 917 68.80 53.98 49.85
C ASN A 917 67.47 53.31 50.22
N SER A 918 67.51 52.37 51.17
CA SER A 918 66.36 51.58 51.66
C SER A 918 65.33 52.44 52.42
N GLY A 919 64.56 53.23 51.68
CA GLY A 919 63.62 54.22 52.23
C GLY A 919 62.16 53.78 52.35
N GLY A 920 61.80 52.52 52.08
CA GLY A 920 60.41 52.07 52.08
C GLY A 920 60.21 50.66 52.62
N VAL A 921 59.14 50.46 53.40
CA VAL A 921 58.76 49.18 54.08
C VAL A 921 58.51 48.01 53.11
N ALA A 922 58.45 48.26 51.81
CA ALA A 922 58.19 47.27 50.75
C ALA A 922 59.37 47.05 49.78
N ASP A 923 60.47 47.78 49.91
CA ASP A 923 61.65 47.59 49.05
C ASP A 923 62.64 46.64 49.74
N ARG A 924 63.05 45.57 49.05
CA ARG A 924 64.11 44.68 49.57
C ARG A 924 65.44 45.46 49.59
N PRO A 925 66.29 45.28 50.61
CA PRO A 925 67.61 45.91 50.65
C PRO A 925 68.46 45.44 49.46
N PHE A 926 69.35 46.31 48.99
CA PHE A 926 70.26 46.02 47.89
C PHE A 926 71.38 45.08 48.38
N ASP A 927 71.48 43.88 47.82
CA ASP A 927 72.45 42.85 48.20
C ASP A 927 73.58 42.71 47.16
N ASP A 928 74.55 41.82 47.41
CA ASP A 928 75.70 41.61 46.51
C ASP A 928 75.31 41.18 45.08
N GLU A 929 74.20 40.45 44.93
CA GLU A 929 73.67 40.05 43.62
C GLU A 929 73.08 41.25 42.86
N ALA A 930 72.34 42.12 43.56
CA ALA A 930 71.85 43.37 42.99
C ALA A 930 73.01 44.30 42.58
N VAL A 931 74.09 44.35 43.38
CA VAL A 931 75.34 45.05 43.04
C VAL A 931 76.00 44.45 41.79
N HIS A 932 76.01 43.13 41.63
CA HIS A 932 76.55 42.49 40.42
C HIS A 932 75.82 42.93 39.15
N VAL A 933 74.49 42.95 39.18
CA VAL A 933 73.67 43.43 38.06
C VAL A 933 73.95 44.91 37.80
N LEU A 934 73.96 45.74 38.85
CA LEU A 934 74.27 47.17 38.73
C LEU A 934 75.65 47.41 38.10
N CYS A 935 76.70 46.73 38.56
CA CYS A 935 78.04 46.83 38.00
C CYS A 935 78.06 46.47 36.51
N SER A 936 77.38 45.38 36.11
CA SER A 936 77.33 44.95 34.71
C SER A 936 76.72 46.00 33.76
N LEU A 937 75.75 46.77 34.25
CA LEU A 937 75.09 47.85 33.51
C LEU A 937 76.00 49.09 33.39
N LEU A 938 76.73 49.40 34.47
CA LEU A 938 77.50 50.63 34.60
C LEU A 938 78.92 50.55 34.02
N VAL A 939 79.47 49.36 33.74
CA VAL A 939 80.87 49.21 33.25
C VAL A 939 81.19 50.11 32.05
N ASP A 940 80.30 50.24 31.06
CA ASP A 940 80.51 51.16 29.92
C ASP A 940 79.66 52.44 29.98
N ASN A 941 78.88 52.65 31.06
CA ASN A 941 78.09 53.87 31.20
C ASN A 941 79.01 55.08 31.43
N ARG A 942 78.80 56.17 30.69
CA ARG A 942 79.62 57.39 30.77
C ARG A 942 78.86 58.61 31.32
N HIS A 943 77.59 58.43 31.67
CA HIS A 943 76.68 59.52 32.05
C HIS A 943 76.50 59.63 33.55
N ILE A 944 76.50 58.50 34.25
CA ILE A 944 76.35 58.42 35.69
C ILE A 944 77.67 58.77 36.35
N ASN A 945 77.63 59.78 37.23
CA ASN A 945 78.77 60.25 38.00
C ASN A 945 78.59 60.08 39.52
N GLU A 946 77.36 59.89 40.00
CA GLU A 946 77.07 59.76 41.43
C GLU A 946 76.23 58.51 41.71
N ILE A 947 76.69 57.66 42.64
CA ILE A 947 76.01 56.44 43.06
C ILE A 947 75.87 56.44 44.57
N ASP A 948 74.63 56.35 45.05
CA ASP A 948 74.29 56.28 46.47
C ASP A 948 73.69 54.92 46.81
N LEU A 949 74.46 54.14 47.57
CA LEU A 949 74.15 52.76 47.98
C LEU A 949 74.10 52.66 49.52
N ARG A 950 73.80 53.76 50.22
CA ARG A 950 73.76 53.77 51.69
C ARG A 950 72.60 52.95 52.25
N ASN A 951 72.76 52.41 53.46
CA ASN A 951 71.73 51.62 54.15
C ASN A 951 71.29 50.37 53.36
N ASN A 952 72.24 49.52 52.97
CA ASN A 952 71.99 48.31 52.20
C ASN A 952 72.76 47.11 52.78
N ASP A 953 72.56 45.92 52.21
CA ASP A 953 73.17 44.66 52.70
C ASP A 953 74.39 44.27 51.85
N ILE A 954 75.23 45.24 51.47
CA ILE A 954 76.43 45.00 50.66
C ILE A 954 77.55 44.45 51.55
N THR A 955 78.13 43.31 51.17
CA THR A 955 79.24 42.67 51.88
C THR A 955 80.59 42.90 51.18
N ASP A 956 81.65 42.24 51.64
CA ASP A 956 82.96 42.24 50.98
C ASP A 956 82.90 41.84 49.50
N ILE A 957 81.97 40.94 49.12
CA ILE A 957 81.78 40.49 47.74
C ILE A 957 81.27 41.65 46.86
N GLY A 958 80.22 42.35 47.31
CA GLY A 958 79.69 43.51 46.58
C GLY A 958 80.67 44.68 46.54
N ALA A 959 81.44 44.91 47.61
CA ALA A 959 82.52 45.90 47.63
C ALA A 959 83.63 45.58 46.62
N SER A 960 84.02 44.30 46.49
CA SER A 960 84.99 43.84 45.49
C SER A 960 84.50 44.08 44.06
N LEU A 961 83.22 43.79 43.78
CA LEU A 961 82.57 44.05 42.49
C LEU A 961 82.51 45.55 42.16
N LEU A 962 82.27 46.42 43.15
CA LEU A 962 82.34 47.88 42.98
C LEU A 962 83.78 48.33 42.73
N GLY A 963 84.76 47.71 43.39
CA GLY A 963 86.18 47.92 43.11
C GLY A 963 86.54 47.60 41.65
N ASP A 964 86.06 46.48 41.12
CA ASP A 964 86.23 46.11 39.71
C ASP A 964 85.55 47.11 38.75
N LEU A 965 84.34 47.57 39.10
CA LEU A 965 83.65 48.61 38.35
C LEU A 965 84.49 49.89 38.29
N LEU A 966 85.02 50.36 39.42
CA LEU A 966 85.85 51.57 39.49
C LEU A 966 87.16 51.42 38.68
N ARG A 967 87.72 50.22 38.54
CA ARG A 967 88.92 50.01 37.69
C ARG A 967 88.61 50.16 36.20
N ALA A 968 87.38 49.90 35.78
CA ALA A 968 86.95 49.98 34.37
C ALA A 968 86.21 51.28 34.01
N ASN A 969 85.48 51.85 34.97
CA ASN A 969 84.65 53.03 34.79
C ASN A 969 85.34 54.28 35.36
N PHE A 970 85.50 55.29 34.52
CA PHE A 970 86.12 56.58 34.85
C PHE A 970 85.13 57.76 34.76
N SER A 971 83.81 57.51 34.79
CA SER A 971 82.80 58.58 34.86
C SER A 971 82.28 58.80 36.27
N ILE A 972 82.39 57.81 37.15
CA ILE A 972 81.94 57.90 38.54
C ILE A 972 82.88 58.81 39.33
N GLU A 973 82.31 59.86 39.93
CA GLU A 973 82.96 60.90 40.73
C GLU A 973 82.62 60.77 42.22
N ALA A 974 81.44 60.22 42.55
CA ALA A 974 80.98 60.05 43.92
C ALA A 974 80.31 58.69 44.14
N LEU A 975 80.73 57.98 45.19
CA LEU A 975 80.18 56.68 45.61
C LEU A 975 79.91 56.69 47.11
N TYR A 976 78.66 56.50 47.52
CA TYR A 976 78.27 56.47 48.95
C TYR A 976 77.92 55.04 49.36
N LEU A 977 78.65 54.49 50.35
CA LEU A 977 78.54 53.12 50.85
C LEU A 977 78.35 53.08 52.38
N ASP A 978 77.92 54.18 52.99
CA ASP A 978 77.62 54.24 54.42
C ASP A 978 76.54 53.21 54.83
N ASP A 979 76.61 52.71 56.06
CA ASP A 979 75.62 51.78 56.62
C ASP A 979 75.45 50.51 55.76
N ASN A 980 76.56 49.79 55.53
CA ASN A 980 76.62 48.49 54.84
C ASN A 980 77.47 47.48 55.67
N CYS A 981 77.63 46.25 55.16
CA CYS A 981 78.37 45.16 55.82
C CYS A 981 79.79 44.94 55.25
N ILE A 982 80.49 46.00 54.82
CA ILE A 982 81.81 45.91 54.18
C ILE A 982 82.92 45.74 55.22
N GLY A 983 83.64 44.62 55.17
CA GLY A 983 84.74 44.26 56.04
C GLY A 983 86.12 44.66 55.49
N VAL A 984 87.15 43.94 55.98
CA VAL A 984 88.56 44.26 55.68
C VAL A 984 88.91 43.94 54.22
N GLU A 985 88.42 42.82 53.70
CA GLU A 985 88.77 42.37 52.34
C GLU A 985 88.16 43.29 51.27
N GLY A 986 86.89 43.65 51.40
CA GLY A 986 86.21 44.57 50.49
C GLY A 986 86.82 45.98 50.54
N ALA A 987 87.24 46.45 51.71
CA ALA A 987 87.91 47.75 51.86
C ALA A 987 89.30 47.80 51.22
N GLU A 988 90.11 46.74 51.34
CA GLU A 988 91.40 46.67 50.63
C GLU A 988 91.20 46.62 49.11
N ASP A 989 90.18 45.92 48.61
CA ASP A 989 89.85 45.89 47.18
C ASP A 989 89.46 47.27 46.63
N LEU A 990 88.63 48.01 47.37
CA LEU A 990 88.30 49.40 47.07
C LEU A 990 89.54 50.30 47.12
N TYR A 991 90.40 50.15 48.13
CA TYR A 991 91.68 50.87 48.22
C TYR A 991 92.59 50.60 47.00
N HIS A 992 92.70 49.35 46.57
CA HIS A 992 93.45 48.98 45.37
C HIS A 992 92.82 49.55 44.10
N ALA A 993 91.49 49.57 44.00
CA ALA A 993 90.79 50.21 42.89
C ALA A 993 91.06 51.72 42.83
N LEU A 994 91.09 52.42 43.97
CA LEU A 994 91.41 53.86 44.06
C LEU A 994 92.83 54.22 43.60
N LYS A 995 93.78 53.28 43.62
CA LYS A 995 95.10 53.50 43.04
C LYS A 995 95.07 53.61 41.51
N ALA A 996 94.13 52.91 40.88
CA ALA A 996 93.97 52.89 39.43
C ALA A 996 92.89 53.89 38.94
N ASN A 997 91.87 54.16 39.76
CA ASN A 997 90.83 55.13 39.44
C ASN A 997 91.21 56.54 39.92
N HIS A 998 91.28 57.48 38.98
CA HIS A 998 91.67 58.87 39.25
C HIS A 998 90.48 59.85 39.21
N THR A 999 89.26 59.35 39.04
CA THR A 999 88.05 60.16 38.83
C THR A 999 87.14 60.20 40.05
N LEU A 1000 87.15 59.13 40.87
CA LEU A 1000 86.39 59.10 42.11
C LEU A 1000 86.99 60.09 43.10
N ALA A 1001 86.23 61.15 43.41
CA ALA A 1001 86.59 62.24 44.30
C ALA A 1001 85.94 62.08 45.68
N VAL A 1002 84.78 61.44 45.76
CA VAL A 1002 84.03 61.22 47.00
C VAL A 1002 83.75 59.74 47.17
N LEU A 1003 84.19 59.18 48.29
CA LEU A 1003 83.80 57.85 48.75
C LEU A 1003 83.51 57.92 50.24
N THR A 1004 82.30 57.52 50.64
CA THR A 1004 81.91 57.44 52.05
C THR A 1004 81.63 55.98 52.42
N THR A 1005 82.18 55.54 53.55
CA THR A 1005 82.06 54.15 54.03
C THR A 1005 81.82 54.15 55.55
N THR A 1006 81.17 55.18 56.07
CA THR A 1006 80.90 55.32 57.50
C THR A 1006 79.95 54.20 57.96
N ASN A 1007 80.09 53.79 59.22
CA ASN A 1007 79.32 52.69 59.79
C ASN A 1007 79.43 51.34 59.05
N ASN A 1008 80.61 51.04 58.49
CA ASN A 1008 81.01 49.71 58.01
C ASN A 1008 82.15 49.15 58.89
N PRO A 1009 82.30 47.82 59.04
CA PRO A 1009 83.37 47.19 59.83
C PRO A 1009 84.77 47.25 59.17
N ILE A 1010 85.23 48.46 58.82
CA ILE A 1010 86.52 48.72 58.14
C ILE A 1010 87.58 49.20 59.15
N PRO A 1011 88.83 48.68 59.11
CA PRO A 1011 89.92 49.15 59.96
C PRO A 1011 90.29 50.62 59.71
N ALA A 1012 90.53 51.39 60.78
CA ALA A 1012 90.92 52.80 60.71
C ALA A 1012 92.17 53.04 59.84
N THR A 1013 93.12 52.10 59.84
CA THR A 1013 94.33 52.17 59.01
C THR A 1013 94.04 52.12 57.51
N THR A 1014 93.01 51.38 57.09
CA THR A 1014 92.62 51.26 55.68
C THR A 1014 91.78 52.47 55.25
N LEU A 1015 90.93 52.99 56.15
CA LEU A 1015 90.21 54.25 55.94
C LEU A 1015 91.15 55.44 55.72
N GLU A 1016 92.15 55.63 56.58
CA GLU A 1016 93.14 56.71 56.42
C GLU A 1016 93.88 56.62 55.07
N ARG A 1017 94.19 55.40 54.61
CA ARG A 1017 94.83 55.15 53.31
C ARG A 1017 93.91 55.50 52.15
N MET A 1018 92.63 55.14 52.21
CA MET A 1018 91.64 55.47 51.19
C MET A 1018 91.38 56.98 51.13
N GLU A 1019 91.21 57.64 52.28
CA GLU A 1019 91.04 59.09 52.38
C GLU A 1019 92.24 59.85 51.79
N SER A 1020 93.46 59.37 52.02
CA SER A 1020 94.67 59.99 51.44
C SER A 1020 94.66 59.96 49.90
N LEU A 1021 94.18 58.88 49.28
CA LEU A 1021 94.08 58.75 47.82
C LEU A 1021 92.93 59.60 47.24
N LEU A 1022 91.79 59.65 47.93
CA LEU A 1022 90.65 60.48 47.53
C LEU A 1022 90.97 61.97 47.62
N HIS A 1023 91.73 62.39 48.64
CA HIS A 1023 92.20 63.77 48.77
C HIS A 1023 93.06 64.18 47.57
N VAL A 1024 93.88 63.25 47.06
CA VAL A 1024 94.66 63.48 45.83
C VAL A 1024 93.72 63.65 44.64
N ASN A 1025 92.73 62.77 44.47
CA ASN A 1025 91.77 62.84 43.35
C ASN A 1025 90.89 64.10 43.36
N ALA A 1026 90.54 64.64 44.53
CA ALA A 1026 89.73 65.86 44.67
C ALA A 1026 90.45 67.16 44.26
N VAL A 1027 91.78 67.15 44.11
CA VAL A 1027 92.56 68.32 43.68
C VAL A 1027 92.71 68.32 42.14
N PRO A 1028 92.30 69.39 41.43
CA PRO A 1028 92.45 69.49 39.98
C PRO A 1028 93.90 69.27 39.54
N LEU A 1029 94.12 68.44 38.52
CA LEU A 1029 95.45 68.08 37.97
C LEU A 1029 96.38 69.28 37.69
N LYS A 1030 95.79 70.46 37.44
CA LYS A 1030 96.48 71.71 37.08
C LYS A 1030 97.15 72.40 38.29
N ASP A 1031 96.67 72.15 39.50
CA ASP A 1031 97.05 72.88 40.72
C ASP A 1031 97.93 72.07 41.69
N ARG A 1032 98.39 70.86 41.31
CA ARG A 1032 99.21 69.97 42.14
C ARG A 1032 100.70 70.36 42.23
N LYS A 1033 101.03 71.65 42.40
CA LYS A 1033 102.41 72.13 42.65
C LYS A 1033 102.52 72.80 44.03
N ASN A 1034 103.38 72.25 44.88
CA ASN A 1034 103.79 72.68 46.24
C ASN A 1034 102.92 72.25 47.43
N LEU A 1035 102.92 70.95 47.75
CA LEU A 1035 102.44 70.42 49.04
C LEU A 1035 103.53 70.30 50.14
N LYS A 1036 104.72 70.89 49.95
CA LYS A 1036 105.83 70.80 50.92
C LYS A 1036 105.65 71.58 52.24
N ASN A 1037 104.61 72.39 52.39
CA ASN A 1037 104.47 73.32 53.53
C ASN A 1037 103.24 73.10 54.43
N GLN A 1038 102.54 71.96 54.35
CA GLN A 1038 101.51 71.62 55.34
C GLN A 1038 102.08 70.63 56.38
N ARG A 1039 102.17 71.09 57.63
CA ARG A 1039 102.75 70.39 58.80
C ARG A 1039 101.96 69.16 59.30
N SER A 1040 101.11 68.56 58.48
CA SER A 1040 100.21 67.46 58.89
C SER A 1040 100.33 66.19 58.05
N ILE A 1041 101.30 66.11 57.14
CA ILE A 1041 101.53 64.90 56.33
C ILE A 1041 103.02 64.55 56.44
N MET A 1042 103.38 63.73 57.43
CA MET A 1042 104.76 63.32 57.70
C MET A 1042 105.04 61.83 57.43
N THR A 1043 104.21 61.17 56.62
CA THR A 1043 104.40 59.77 56.21
C THR A 1043 103.98 59.45 54.76
N LEU A 1044 103.82 60.46 53.89
CA LEU A 1044 103.77 60.21 52.45
C LEU A 1044 105.16 60.41 51.85
N ASP A 1045 105.76 59.31 51.39
CA ASP A 1045 106.94 59.33 50.55
C ASP A 1045 106.57 59.90 49.18
N ASP A 1046 107.10 61.10 48.88
CA ASP A 1046 106.98 61.85 47.63
C ASP A 1046 107.43 61.04 46.38
N HIS A 1047 107.95 59.81 46.55
CA HIS A 1047 108.34 58.92 45.45
C HIS A 1047 107.20 58.11 44.82
N THR A 1048 105.98 58.12 45.34
CA THR A 1048 104.88 57.28 44.81
C THR A 1048 103.82 58.02 43.99
N GLN A 1049 103.96 59.33 43.76
CA GLN A 1049 102.95 60.10 43.06
C GLN A 1049 103.57 61.18 42.18
N PHE A 1050 103.46 60.99 40.87
CA PHE A 1050 103.68 61.97 39.78
C PHE A 1050 105.10 62.07 39.18
N ARG A 1051 105.48 61.09 38.35
CA ARG A 1051 106.02 61.35 37.00
C ARG A 1051 105.85 60.13 36.09
N ASP A 1052 105.58 60.44 34.82
CA ASP A 1052 105.18 59.55 33.75
C ASP A 1052 106.06 58.30 33.58
N THR A 1053 105.40 57.23 33.10
CA THR A 1053 105.92 56.04 32.39
C THR A 1053 106.53 54.83 33.13
N ASP A 1054 106.96 54.88 34.39
CA ASP A 1054 107.66 53.70 34.98
C ASP A 1054 106.90 52.87 36.04
N TYR A 1055 105.82 53.35 36.66
CA TYR A 1055 105.08 52.53 37.66
C TYR A 1055 104.34 51.34 37.02
N PHE A 1056 103.97 51.43 35.75
CA PHE A 1056 103.30 50.35 35.01
C PHE A 1056 104.28 49.24 34.58
N LEU A 1057 105.58 49.55 34.48
CA LEU A 1057 106.63 48.62 34.07
C LEU A 1057 107.32 47.97 35.28
N ASP A 1058 107.54 48.69 36.39
CA ASP A 1058 108.18 48.13 37.59
C ASP A 1058 107.24 47.23 38.44
N LYS A 1059 105.91 47.37 38.30
CA LYS A 1059 104.93 46.51 38.98
C LYS A 1059 104.54 45.25 38.19
N GLN A 1060 104.94 45.14 36.91
CA GLN A 1060 104.82 43.89 36.15
C GLN A 1060 105.65 42.77 36.77
N GLU A 1061 106.71 43.09 37.53
CA GLU A 1061 107.54 42.09 38.22
C GLU A 1061 107.06 41.74 39.65
N GLU A 1062 106.13 42.51 40.25
CA GLU A 1062 105.65 42.27 41.62
C GLU A 1062 104.22 41.73 41.72
N ILE A 1063 103.46 41.74 40.62
CA ILE A 1063 102.17 41.04 40.50
C ILE A 1063 102.46 39.78 39.70
N ASN A 1064 102.55 38.62 40.38
CA ASN A 1064 102.72 37.33 39.71
C ASN A 1064 101.78 37.24 38.50
N ASP A 1065 102.28 36.76 37.35
CA ASP A 1065 101.54 36.59 36.09
C ASP A 1065 100.15 35.94 36.24
N HIS A 1066 99.91 35.21 37.34
CA HIS A 1066 98.59 34.69 37.72
C HIS A 1066 97.56 35.75 38.12
N GLY A 1067 97.92 36.77 38.91
CA GLY A 1067 96.97 37.78 39.40
C GLY A 1067 96.51 38.74 38.30
N TYR A 1068 97.40 39.09 37.37
CA TYR A 1068 97.06 39.92 36.21
C TYR A 1068 96.23 39.15 35.18
N ALA A 1069 96.51 37.85 34.97
CA ALA A 1069 95.71 37.00 34.11
C ALA A 1069 94.31 36.71 34.69
N GLU A 1070 94.19 36.50 36.01
CA GLU A 1070 92.89 36.35 36.69
C GLU A 1070 92.08 37.65 36.63
N TYR A 1071 92.74 38.80 36.75
CA TYR A 1071 92.14 40.13 36.57
C TYR A 1071 91.63 40.37 35.13
N GLU A 1072 92.43 40.08 34.10
CA GLU A 1072 92.01 40.21 32.70
C GLU A 1072 90.88 39.20 32.36
N MET A 1073 90.92 38.02 32.97
CA MET A 1073 89.89 36.98 32.80
C MET A 1073 88.58 37.37 33.50
N ARG A 1074 88.60 37.95 34.70
CA ARG A 1074 87.40 38.45 35.41
C ARG A 1074 86.75 39.63 34.67
N ILE A 1075 87.53 40.58 34.17
CA ILE A 1075 87.01 41.67 33.32
C ILE A 1075 86.47 41.14 31.99
N ARG A 1076 87.15 40.16 31.36
CA ARG A 1076 86.62 39.49 30.16
C ARG A 1076 85.35 38.70 30.45
N GLN A 1077 85.19 38.06 31.61
CA GLN A 1077 83.96 37.36 32.00
C GLN A 1077 82.80 38.35 32.24
N MET A 1078 83.05 39.50 32.88
CA MET A 1078 82.05 40.58 33.00
C MET A 1078 81.66 41.16 31.64
N LYS A 1079 82.63 41.35 30.72
CA LYS A 1079 82.36 41.84 29.36
C LYS A 1079 81.71 40.78 28.44
N LEU A 1080 82.08 39.51 28.54
CA LEU A 1080 81.48 38.42 27.74
C LEU A 1080 80.00 38.21 28.07
N LYS A 1081 79.60 38.40 29.35
CA LYS A 1081 78.18 38.37 29.74
C LYS A 1081 77.36 39.53 29.14
N ARG A 1082 78.00 40.63 28.75
CA ARG A 1082 77.36 41.76 28.04
C ARG A 1082 77.17 41.49 26.54
N ILE A 1083 78.05 40.69 25.92
CA ILE A 1083 77.99 40.39 24.48
C ILE A 1083 76.90 39.33 24.16
N THR A 1084 76.42 38.58 25.14
CA THR A 1084 75.22 37.73 24.98
C THR A 1084 73.91 38.48 25.26
N SER A 1085 73.94 39.79 25.52
CA SER A 1085 72.79 40.55 26.04
C SER A 1085 72.60 41.96 25.44
N ALA A 1086 73.07 42.21 24.22
CA ALA A 1086 72.71 43.41 23.45
C ALA A 1086 72.00 43.04 22.12
N PRO A 1087 70.78 43.54 21.86
CA PRO A 1087 70.00 43.21 20.67
C PRO A 1087 70.60 43.91 19.44
N ALA A 1088 71.03 43.13 18.45
CA ALA A 1088 71.23 43.63 17.10
C ALA A 1088 69.86 43.65 16.39
N ALA A 1089 69.13 44.76 16.51
CA ALA A 1089 67.98 45.04 15.67
C ALA A 1089 68.41 45.97 14.52
N LEU A 1090 68.56 45.41 13.31
CA LEU A 1090 68.29 46.03 12.00
C LEU A 1090 68.74 45.08 10.87
N ASP A 1091 67.87 44.11 10.54
CA ASP A 1091 67.34 43.89 9.18
C ASP A 1091 66.03 43.09 9.26
#